data_AF-A0AB38WM04-F1
#
_entry.id   AF-A0AB38WM04-F1
#
_cell.length_a   1.000
_cell.length_b   1.000
_cell.length_c   1.000
_cell.angle_alpha   90.00
_cell.angle_beta   90.00
_cell.angle_gamma   90.00
#
_symmetry.space_group_name_H-M   'P 1'
#
loop_
_entity.id
_entity.type
_entity.pdbx_description
1 polymer ?
#
loop_
_entity_poly.entity_id
_entity_poly.type
_entity_poly.pdbx_seq_one_letter_code
_entity_poly.pdbx_strand_id
1 'polypeptide(L)'
;MEKGTGFETFEAGIPDALKARFSETVGSAFDWQSLHTALGEMGLTYYKVGSGARIGIIGSDEFAKASAFGSKFSISKMEKAFGPYEEPEAAYVNDLKEEHKDIAEISGVISDEDKKAVSASSFKMTLLRRIYCDIHLDPLISKAIRFVDLNDAPPQITFSDNSTVVDHGDRLSTSRSTKETRTAMIAMAKAKGWSSVCPSGSPEFVRQASLEAAQAGLSVHGVPEDVQAQCDAIIERAEKMQRRIDAEAMAAQKESQEGISERDAAIDQNDNERDQKAAHEAEMTAEARAVAEAIGSGRDPVRTALRTVTREEEKRIKADLPDRRNVSKPQTAPDANRGEKAKTRRIQRAFYENDARELDDMRAVHIDEIAARGGWSYDQKHKDGHNDKQGRDRRTYVRGSETLKATRKGAVWVWTNNKTGESGSVVDLWLSDNAGKTLGDARQAFREIIGTDAPMPAPVSSGNKEDGPHDHTAARQRWEEAPYVDAQRTYAEDRGISKSTLRRFNDQVRAGVFGGIYFAHRNTETGDIQGFEQRWQKDGKANTARFARGGLKTVCVLGNPETARRLVVFEGGLDALALAEIEGRDDTLYVSTGGGFGPKTEAAILKLAKGREALSGFDNDAPGDVLHQKLKGFLPAAKRLAPPSRIEGSSKACKDWLDVLNAQKSVPAPAMPSPDPGAVGQEAVAAGRSVEKPDPSDAKMPPGTPSKSEPTEQPEDDSDAPEFT
;
A
#
# COMPACT_ATOMS: atom_id res chain seq x y z
N MET A 1 37.29 -9.10 18.20
CA MET A 1 37.27 -7.62 18.21
C MET A 1 36.23 -7.20 17.18
N GLU A 2 34.99 -6.87 17.59
CA GLU A 2 33.91 -6.52 16.65
C GLU A 2 33.06 -5.37 17.20
N LYS A 3 33.72 -4.24 17.49
CA LYS A 3 33.11 -2.93 17.75
C LYS A 3 34.05 -1.89 17.14
N GLY A 4 33.85 -1.52 15.87
CA GLY A 4 34.77 -0.61 15.19
C GLY A 4 34.45 -0.22 13.74
N THR A 5 33.58 -0.97 13.04
CA THR A 5 33.24 -0.71 11.63
C THR A 5 31.74 -0.50 11.50
N GLY A 6 31.30 0.76 11.54
CA GLY A 6 29.89 1.16 11.43
C GLY A 6 29.38 1.08 9.98
N PHE A 7 29.27 -0.13 9.44
CA PHE A 7 28.71 -0.40 8.12
C PHE A 7 27.34 -1.07 8.25
N GLU A 8 26.37 -0.57 7.50
CA GLU A 8 24.96 -0.92 7.65
C GLU A 8 24.66 -2.26 6.96
N THR A 9 24.31 -3.29 7.73
CA THR A 9 23.81 -4.55 7.17
C THR A 9 22.40 -4.34 6.59
N PHE A 10 22.19 -4.60 5.30
CA PHE A 10 20.88 -4.43 4.67
C PHE A 10 19.81 -5.46 5.07
N GLU A 11 20.09 -6.34 6.05
CA GLU A 11 19.18 -7.38 6.58
C GLU A 11 17.75 -6.90 6.86
N ALA A 12 17.60 -5.68 7.39
CA ALA A 12 16.29 -5.11 7.75
C ALA A 12 15.55 -4.43 6.57
N GLY A 13 16.12 -4.45 5.37
CA GLY A 13 15.59 -3.77 4.17
C GLY A 13 15.45 -4.66 2.93
N ILE A 14 15.65 -5.98 3.04
CA ILE A 14 15.54 -6.93 1.91
C ILE A 14 14.07 -6.99 1.43
N PRO A 15 13.73 -6.56 0.20
CA PRO A 15 12.37 -6.63 -0.32
C PRO A 15 11.90 -8.08 -0.48
N ASP A 16 10.61 -8.36 -0.27
CA ASP A 16 10.07 -9.71 -0.43
C ASP A 16 10.13 -10.20 -1.89
N ALA A 17 10.08 -9.30 -2.87
CA ALA A 17 10.35 -9.61 -4.27
C ALA A 17 11.78 -10.13 -4.49
N LEU A 18 12.78 -9.54 -3.81
CA LEU A 18 14.16 -10.00 -3.87
C LEU A 18 14.34 -11.35 -3.15
N LYS A 19 13.66 -11.57 -2.01
CA LYS A 19 13.64 -12.89 -1.33
C LYS A 19 12.98 -13.97 -2.19
N ALA A 20 11.91 -13.63 -2.90
CA ALA A 20 11.21 -14.54 -3.81
C ALA A 20 12.12 -14.95 -4.98
N ARG A 21 12.69 -13.97 -5.71
CA ARG A 21 13.67 -14.22 -6.78
C ARG A 21 14.86 -15.03 -6.28
N PHE A 22 15.46 -14.64 -5.14
CA PHE A 22 16.56 -15.38 -4.53
C PHE A 22 16.17 -16.84 -4.22
N SER A 23 14.96 -17.09 -3.70
CA SER A 23 14.50 -18.45 -3.44
C SER A 23 14.21 -19.27 -4.71
N GLU A 24 13.90 -18.63 -5.82
CA GLU A 24 13.72 -19.28 -7.12
C GLU A 24 15.08 -19.67 -7.70
N THR A 25 16.01 -18.70 -7.75
CA THR A 25 17.40 -18.87 -8.22
C THR A 25 18.18 -19.94 -7.44
N VAL A 26 18.06 -19.98 -6.11
CA VAL A 26 18.66 -21.06 -5.30
C VAL A 26 17.97 -22.40 -5.54
N GLY A 27 16.69 -22.40 -5.93
CA GLY A 27 15.93 -23.61 -6.26
C GLY A 27 16.30 -24.23 -7.62
N SER A 28 16.91 -23.45 -8.52
CA SER A 28 17.40 -23.92 -9.83
C SER A 28 18.89 -24.30 -9.84
N ALA A 29 19.62 -24.09 -8.74
CA ALA A 29 21.01 -24.51 -8.60
C ALA A 29 21.11 -25.99 -8.17
N PHE A 30 22.10 -26.70 -8.70
CA PHE A 30 22.32 -28.13 -8.45
C PHE A 30 23.61 -28.43 -7.66
N ASP A 31 24.53 -27.47 -7.65
CA ASP A 31 25.84 -27.51 -6.99
C ASP A 31 26.28 -26.08 -6.58
N TRP A 32 27.46 -25.94 -5.99
CA TRP A 32 27.99 -24.64 -5.56
C TRP A 32 28.31 -23.71 -6.74
N GLN A 33 28.83 -24.22 -7.87
CA GLN A 33 29.24 -23.38 -8.99
C GLN A 33 28.03 -22.83 -9.76
N SER A 34 26.99 -23.63 -9.96
CA SER A 34 25.70 -23.19 -10.51
C SER A 34 24.98 -22.22 -9.57
N LEU A 35 25.08 -22.40 -8.24
CA LEU A 35 24.60 -21.41 -7.26
C LEU A 35 25.34 -20.08 -7.39
N HIS A 36 26.67 -20.09 -7.38
CA HIS A 36 27.48 -18.88 -7.50
C HIS A 36 27.23 -18.15 -8.82
N THR A 37 27.07 -18.91 -9.92
CA THR A 37 26.71 -18.36 -11.23
C THR A 37 25.35 -17.68 -11.20
N ALA A 38 24.32 -18.38 -10.73
CA ALA A 38 22.94 -17.90 -10.76
C ALA A 38 22.70 -16.73 -9.78
N LEU A 39 23.38 -16.70 -8.63
CA LEU A 39 23.39 -15.53 -7.74
C LEU A 39 24.22 -14.38 -8.31
N GLY A 40 25.31 -14.68 -9.03
CA GLY A 40 26.09 -13.70 -9.78
C GLY A 40 25.24 -12.94 -10.80
N GLU A 41 24.37 -13.64 -11.53
CA GLU A 41 23.38 -13.01 -12.43
C GLU A 41 22.35 -12.12 -11.72
N MET A 42 22.18 -12.24 -10.40
CA MET A 42 21.36 -11.33 -9.58
C MET A 42 22.15 -10.14 -9.00
N GLY A 43 23.46 -10.05 -9.23
CA GLY A 43 24.31 -9.09 -8.52
C GLY A 43 24.56 -9.46 -7.05
N LEU A 44 24.52 -10.75 -6.69
CA LEU A 44 24.70 -11.24 -5.32
C LEU A 44 25.84 -12.28 -5.24
N THR A 45 26.56 -12.31 -4.12
CA THR A 45 27.53 -13.39 -3.81
C THR A 45 27.11 -14.21 -2.61
N TYR A 46 27.40 -15.50 -2.60
CA TYR A 46 27.27 -16.37 -1.43
C TYR A 46 28.64 -16.76 -0.91
N TYR A 47 28.99 -16.33 0.31
CA TYR A 47 30.29 -16.67 0.89
C TYR A 47 30.22 -17.08 2.37
N LYS A 48 31.09 -18.01 2.74
CA LYS A 48 31.19 -18.58 4.09
C LYS A 48 32.03 -17.66 4.99
N VAL A 49 31.51 -17.37 6.19
CA VAL A 49 32.24 -16.61 7.21
C VAL A 49 32.12 -17.32 8.55
N GLY A 50 33.22 -17.92 9.00
CA GLY A 50 33.25 -18.77 10.19
C GLY A 50 32.26 -19.94 10.07
N SER A 51 31.34 -20.05 11.05
CA SER A 51 30.28 -21.05 11.05
C SER A 51 28.98 -20.58 10.36
N GLY A 52 28.99 -19.45 9.65
CA GLY A 52 27.83 -18.88 8.98
C GLY A 52 28.07 -18.62 7.48
N ALA A 53 27.06 -18.10 6.81
CA ALA A 53 27.15 -17.59 5.44
C ALA A 53 26.55 -16.19 5.34
N ARG A 54 27.11 -15.41 4.41
CA ARG A 54 26.69 -14.07 4.05
C ARG A 54 26.29 -14.04 2.58
N ILE A 55 25.29 -13.22 2.29
CA ILE A 55 24.97 -12.76 0.95
C ILE A 55 25.55 -11.35 0.83
N GLY A 56 26.57 -11.18 0.00
CA GLY A 56 27.12 -9.87 -0.35
C GLY A 56 26.37 -9.29 -1.55
N ILE A 57 26.36 -7.96 -1.66
CA ILE A 57 26.01 -7.29 -2.92
C ILE A 57 27.29 -7.20 -3.76
N ILE A 58 27.22 -7.62 -5.02
CA ILE A 58 28.33 -7.46 -5.97
C ILE A 58 28.60 -5.96 -6.12
N GLY A 59 29.84 -5.54 -5.84
CA GLY A 59 30.20 -4.13 -5.87
C GLY A 59 30.20 -3.40 -4.52
N SER A 60 29.92 -4.07 -3.40
CA SER A 60 29.77 -3.41 -2.10
C SER A 60 30.33 -4.22 -0.92
N ASP A 61 30.79 -3.51 0.10
CA ASP A 61 31.12 -4.06 1.42
C ASP A 61 29.85 -4.50 2.20
N GLU A 62 28.65 -4.14 1.72
CA GLU A 62 27.37 -4.51 2.32
C GLU A 62 27.08 -6.01 2.21
N PHE A 63 26.61 -6.58 3.33
CA PHE A 63 26.17 -7.96 3.38
C PHE A 63 24.94 -8.14 4.29
N ALA A 64 24.24 -9.26 4.07
CA ALA A 64 23.22 -9.80 4.94
C ALA A 64 23.54 -11.26 5.28
N LYS A 65 23.18 -11.76 6.47
CA LYS A 65 23.22 -13.21 6.74
C LYS A 65 22.36 -13.96 5.72
N ALA A 66 22.84 -15.09 5.18
CA ALA A 66 22.04 -15.92 4.27
C ALA A 66 20.72 -16.40 4.90
N SER A 67 20.68 -16.58 6.22
CA SER A 67 19.45 -16.88 6.96
C SER A 67 18.38 -15.78 6.92
N ALA A 68 18.72 -14.53 6.59
CA ALA A 68 17.78 -13.41 6.47
C ALA A 68 16.92 -13.49 5.20
N PHE A 69 17.44 -14.10 4.13
CA PHE A 69 16.66 -14.47 2.94
C PHE A 69 15.74 -15.67 3.22
N GLY A 70 16.04 -16.45 4.26
CA GLY A 70 15.26 -17.59 4.71
C GLY A 70 16.13 -18.61 5.43
N SER A 71 15.60 -19.24 6.48
CA SER A 71 16.39 -20.17 7.31
C SER A 71 16.90 -21.39 6.56
N LYS A 72 16.38 -21.69 5.35
CA LYS A 72 16.85 -22.78 4.49
C LYS A 72 18.20 -22.50 3.81
N PHE A 73 18.60 -21.23 3.68
CA PHE A 73 19.82 -20.81 2.98
C PHE A 73 21.06 -20.67 3.90
N SER A 74 20.95 -21.03 5.18
CA SER A 74 22.10 -21.07 6.09
C SER A 74 23.15 -22.09 5.62
N ILE A 75 24.44 -21.80 5.82
CA ILE A 75 25.56 -22.64 5.35
C ILE A 75 25.36 -24.14 5.64
N SER A 76 24.99 -24.51 6.87
CA SER A 76 24.78 -25.91 7.29
C SER A 76 23.64 -26.65 6.56
N LYS A 77 22.70 -25.93 5.95
CA LYS A 77 21.63 -26.52 5.13
C LYS A 77 21.99 -26.54 3.64
N MET A 78 22.69 -25.51 3.17
CA MET A 78 23.25 -25.49 1.81
C MET A 78 24.32 -26.59 1.65
N GLU A 79 25.18 -26.79 2.65
CA GLU A 79 26.17 -27.88 2.68
C GLU A 79 25.54 -29.29 2.73
N LYS A 80 24.28 -29.40 3.18
CA LYS A 80 23.51 -30.66 3.10
C LYS A 80 22.84 -30.87 1.74
N ALA A 81 22.68 -29.81 0.93
CA ALA A 81 22.08 -29.87 -0.39
C ALA A 81 23.14 -30.06 -1.49
N PHE A 82 24.26 -29.32 -1.41
CA PHE A 82 25.29 -29.25 -2.44
C PHE A 82 26.65 -29.87 -2.02
N GLY A 83 26.75 -30.45 -0.83
CA GLY A 83 28.01 -30.96 -0.28
C GLY A 83 28.89 -29.88 0.37
N PRO A 84 30.14 -30.18 0.75
CA PRO A 84 31.04 -29.23 1.40
C PRO A 84 31.13 -27.90 0.63
N TYR A 85 31.19 -26.76 1.34
CA TYR A 85 31.24 -25.45 0.69
C TYR A 85 32.47 -25.31 -0.22
N GLU A 86 32.21 -24.94 -1.48
CA GLU A 86 33.21 -24.56 -2.47
C GLU A 86 33.15 -23.05 -2.73
N GLU A 87 34.33 -22.44 -2.90
CA GLU A 87 34.46 -21.07 -3.42
C GLU A 87 34.21 -21.06 -4.94
N PRO A 88 33.78 -19.92 -5.53
CA PRO A 88 33.56 -19.83 -6.97
C PRO A 88 34.86 -20.08 -7.77
N GLU A 89 34.79 -20.94 -8.79
CA GLU A 89 35.96 -21.35 -9.61
C GLU A 89 36.59 -20.20 -10.42
N ALA A 90 35.81 -19.16 -10.75
CA ALA A 90 36.26 -17.99 -11.48
C ALA A 90 36.00 -16.71 -10.68
N ALA A 91 36.77 -15.67 -10.97
CA ALA A 91 36.35 -14.32 -10.65
C ALA A 91 35.03 -14.05 -11.40
N TYR A 92 33.99 -13.78 -10.61
CA TYR A 92 32.70 -13.14 -10.91
C TYR A 92 32.13 -13.26 -12.34
N VAL A 93 30.84 -13.64 -12.43
CA VAL A 93 30.05 -13.64 -13.68
C VAL A 93 30.10 -12.30 -14.44
N ASN A 94 30.33 -11.18 -13.73
CA ASN A 94 30.51 -9.86 -14.32
C ASN A 94 31.79 -9.69 -15.15
N ASP A 95 32.79 -10.56 -15.03
CA ASP A 95 34.01 -10.53 -15.86
C ASP A 95 33.70 -10.89 -17.34
N LEU A 96 32.48 -11.35 -17.63
CA LEU A 96 31.95 -11.63 -18.97
C LEU A 96 31.09 -10.49 -19.55
N LYS A 97 31.01 -9.33 -18.89
CA LYS A 97 30.28 -8.16 -19.41
C LYS A 97 30.96 -7.59 -20.65
N GLU A 98 30.18 -7.14 -21.63
CA GLU A 98 30.73 -6.37 -22.76
C GLU A 98 31.32 -5.05 -22.26
N GLU A 99 32.49 -4.66 -22.80
CA GLU A 99 33.09 -3.37 -22.49
C GLU A 99 32.13 -2.22 -22.80
N HIS A 100 31.94 -1.32 -21.83
CA HIS A 100 31.13 -0.12 -22.04
C HIS A 100 31.70 0.75 -23.17
N LYS A 101 30.82 1.20 -24.06
CA LYS A 101 31.16 2.11 -25.16
C LYS A 101 30.25 3.32 -25.05
N ASP A 102 30.80 4.48 -24.70
CA ASP A 102 30.06 5.74 -24.64
C ASP A 102 29.45 6.04 -26.03
N ILE A 103 28.12 5.88 -26.21
CA ILE A 103 27.40 6.25 -27.45
C ILE A 103 26.55 7.52 -27.23
N ALA A 104 26.03 7.71 -26.03
CA ALA A 104 25.24 8.88 -25.66
C ALA A 104 25.32 9.16 -24.15
N GLU A 105 25.09 10.40 -23.75
CA GLU A 105 25.37 10.88 -22.40
C GLU A 105 24.33 11.89 -21.90
N ILE A 106 24.14 11.95 -20.59
CA ILE A 106 23.41 13.03 -19.91
C ILE A 106 24.33 13.58 -18.81
N SER A 107 24.74 14.83 -18.96
CA SER A 107 25.40 15.61 -17.89
C SER A 107 24.35 16.39 -17.10
N GLY A 108 24.63 16.74 -15.84
CA GLY A 108 23.69 17.53 -15.05
C GLY A 108 24.34 18.39 -13.97
N VAL A 109 23.61 19.44 -13.58
CA VAL A 109 24.05 20.40 -12.56
C VAL A 109 23.30 20.12 -11.27
N ILE A 110 24.04 19.87 -10.18
CA ILE A 110 23.49 19.75 -8.83
C ILE A 110 23.10 21.15 -8.34
N SER A 111 21.88 21.29 -7.80
CA SER A 111 21.42 22.57 -7.23
C SER A 111 22.30 23.01 -6.06
N ASP A 112 22.42 24.32 -5.80
CA ASP A 112 23.21 24.81 -4.65
C ASP A 112 22.62 24.40 -3.29
N GLU A 113 21.33 24.05 -3.23
CA GLU A 113 20.67 23.51 -2.05
C GLU A 113 21.02 22.02 -1.85
N ASP A 114 21.11 21.24 -2.93
CA ASP A 114 21.37 19.79 -2.90
C ASP A 114 22.86 19.42 -2.82
N LYS A 115 23.79 20.31 -3.20
CA LYS A 115 25.25 20.10 -3.06
C LYS A 115 25.65 19.64 -1.65
N LYS A 116 24.90 20.06 -0.61
CA LYS A 116 25.14 19.68 0.78
C LYS A 116 24.67 18.26 1.12
N ALA A 117 23.69 17.72 0.41
CA ALA A 117 23.15 16.37 0.60
C ALA A 117 23.90 15.31 -0.23
N VAL A 118 24.30 15.66 -1.45
CA VAL A 118 24.85 14.72 -2.46
C VAL A 118 26.34 14.42 -2.25
N SER A 119 27.07 15.27 -1.51
CA SER A 119 28.53 15.15 -1.32
C SER A 119 29.00 13.93 -0.52
N ALA A 120 28.10 13.22 0.17
CA ALA A 120 28.44 12.02 0.94
C ALA A 120 28.53 10.79 0.02
N SER A 121 29.61 10.01 0.12
CA SER A 121 29.76 8.71 -0.56
C SER A 121 28.59 7.75 -0.24
N SER A 122 28.03 7.83 0.97
CA SER A 122 26.82 7.11 1.37
C SER A 122 25.56 7.48 0.58
N PHE A 123 25.46 8.70 0.04
CA PHE A 123 24.32 9.10 -0.79
C PHE A 123 24.31 8.34 -2.12
N LYS A 124 25.47 8.21 -2.79
CA LYS A 124 25.61 7.43 -4.03
C LYS A 124 25.30 5.94 -3.82
N MET A 125 25.78 5.35 -2.73
CA MET A 125 25.42 3.97 -2.36
C MET A 125 23.94 3.83 -2.02
N THR A 126 23.36 4.77 -1.26
CA THR A 126 21.92 4.79 -0.96
C THR A 126 21.08 4.91 -2.23
N LEU A 127 21.57 5.61 -3.25
CA LEU A 127 20.91 5.76 -4.54
C LEU A 127 20.83 4.45 -5.30
N LEU A 128 21.98 3.81 -5.46
CA LEU A 128 22.08 2.56 -6.21
C LEU A 128 21.40 1.42 -5.44
N ARG A 129 21.43 1.45 -4.10
CA ARG A 129 20.60 0.61 -3.22
C ARG A 129 19.09 0.80 -3.45
N ARG A 130 18.60 2.03 -3.67
CA ARG A 130 17.18 2.32 -3.96
C ARG A 130 16.78 1.91 -5.38
N ILE A 131 17.69 2.02 -6.34
CA ILE A 131 17.54 1.54 -7.73
C ILE A 131 17.50 0.00 -7.74
N TYR A 132 18.37 -0.66 -6.96
CA TYR A 132 18.45 -2.12 -6.80
C TYR A 132 17.29 -2.73 -5.99
N CYS A 133 16.62 -1.94 -5.14
CA CYS A 133 15.46 -2.37 -4.34
C CYS A 133 14.10 -1.94 -4.93
N ASP A 134 14.05 -1.54 -6.20
CA ASP A 134 12.83 -1.12 -6.94
C ASP A 134 12.09 0.11 -6.37
N ILE A 135 12.65 0.83 -5.39
CA ILE A 135 11.90 1.85 -4.63
C ILE A 135 11.60 3.10 -5.46
N HIS A 136 12.47 3.44 -6.43
CA HIS A 136 12.36 4.63 -7.27
C HIS A 136 12.48 4.37 -8.78
N LEU A 137 12.48 3.09 -9.20
CA LEU A 137 12.48 2.72 -10.62
C LEU A 137 11.08 2.31 -11.07
N ASP A 138 10.76 2.58 -12.32
CA ASP A 138 9.55 2.00 -12.92
C ASP A 138 9.66 0.46 -12.89
N PRO A 139 8.61 -0.28 -12.47
CA PRO A 139 8.64 -1.74 -12.37
C PRO A 139 8.99 -2.48 -13.67
N LEU A 140 8.88 -1.84 -14.84
CA LEU A 140 9.34 -2.38 -16.12
C LEU A 140 10.86 -2.25 -16.28
N ILE A 141 11.45 -1.14 -15.82
CA ILE A 141 12.90 -0.91 -15.88
C ILE A 141 13.63 -1.82 -14.88
N SER A 142 13.07 -1.98 -13.67
CA SER A 142 13.55 -2.94 -12.67
C SER A 142 13.72 -4.35 -13.27
N LYS A 143 12.70 -4.84 -13.98
CA LYS A 143 12.73 -6.14 -14.67
C LYS A 143 13.69 -6.18 -15.87
N ALA A 144 14.01 -5.03 -16.44
CA ALA A 144 14.96 -4.91 -17.55
C ALA A 144 16.42 -4.84 -17.08
N ILE A 145 16.70 -4.55 -15.80
CA ILE A 145 18.06 -4.62 -15.26
C ILE A 145 18.46 -6.09 -15.07
N ARG A 146 19.60 -6.46 -15.67
CA ARG A 146 20.24 -7.76 -15.49
C ARG A 146 21.06 -7.74 -14.20
N PHE A 147 21.98 -6.79 -14.06
CA PHE A 147 22.76 -6.58 -12.85
C PHE A 147 23.24 -5.13 -12.70
N VAL A 148 23.72 -4.77 -11.51
CA VAL A 148 24.38 -3.50 -11.21
C VAL A 148 25.77 -3.83 -10.66
N ASP A 149 26.80 -3.20 -11.20
CA ASP A 149 28.19 -3.34 -10.76
C ASP A 149 28.65 -2.02 -10.12
N LEU A 150 28.86 -2.07 -8.80
CA LEU A 150 29.27 -0.92 -8.00
C LEU A 150 30.78 -0.87 -7.73
N ASN A 151 31.51 -1.95 -8.07
CA ASN A 151 32.98 -2.02 -7.96
C ASN A 151 33.66 -1.46 -9.22
N ASP A 152 32.97 -1.40 -10.34
CA ASP A 152 33.48 -0.72 -11.54
C ASP A 152 33.85 0.73 -11.23
N ALA A 153 34.97 1.17 -11.80
CA ALA A 153 35.40 2.55 -11.80
C ALA A 153 35.33 3.06 -13.26
N PRO A 154 34.17 3.57 -13.73
CA PRO A 154 33.01 4.07 -12.97
C PRO A 154 31.85 3.06 -12.81
N PRO A 155 30.99 3.18 -11.78
CA PRO A 155 29.88 2.23 -11.54
C PRO A 155 28.94 2.06 -12.72
N GLN A 156 28.48 0.82 -12.95
CA GLN A 156 27.72 0.42 -14.14
C GLN A 156 26.38 -0.25 -13.79
N ILE A 157 25.35 0.00 -14.58
CA ILE A 157 24.12 -0.79 -14.65
C ILE A 157 24.13 -1.54 -15.99
N THR A 158 23.83 -2.83 -15.98
CA THR A 158 23.70 -3.66 -17.19
C THR A 158 22.29 -4.19 -17.32
N PHE A 159 21.67 -3.99 -18.48
CA PHE A 159 20.31 -4.42 -18.80
C PHE A 159 20.29 -5.80 -19.48
N SER A 160 19.13 -6.43 -19.51
CA SER A 160 18.90 -7.76 -20.09
C SER A 160 19.11 -7.85 -21.60
N ASP A 161 19.16 -6.71 -22.31
CA ASP A 161 19.53 -6.60 -23.73
C ASP A 161 21.04 -6.32 -23.95
N ASN A 162 21.83 -6.45 -22.89
CA ASN A 162 23.24 -6.05 -22.76
C ASN A 162 23.52 -4.55 -23.03
N SER A 163 22.50 -3.68 -23.06
CA SER A 163 22.75 -2.25 -22.94
C SER A 163 23.25 -1.92 -21.53
N THR A 164 24.04 -0.86 -21.39
CA THR A 164 24.69 -0.51 -20.12
C THR A 164 24.63 1.00 -19.89
N VAL A 165 24.49 1.43 -18.64
CA VAL A 165 24.52 2.83 -18.21
C VAL A 165 25.63 2.99 -17.16
N VAL A 166 26.53 3.95 -17.34
CA VAL A 166 27.69 4.16 -16.46
C VAL A 166 27.62 5.52 -15.77
N ASP A 167 27.95 5.55 -14.48
CA ASP A 167 27.92 6.74 -13.62
C ASP A 167 29.34 7.30 -13.36
N HIS A 168 29.70 8.35 -14.09
CA HIS A 168 30.97 9.06 -13.93
C HIS A 168 30.93 10.12 -12.80
N GLY A 169 29.78 10.28 -12.13
CA GLY A 169 29.53 11.29 -11.11
C GLY A 169 28.68 12.46 -11.61
N ASP A 170 29.26 13.34 -12.42
CA ASP A 170 28.65 14.54 -13.01
C ASP A 170 28.01 14.30 -14.39
N ARG A 171 28.40 13.22 -15.07
CA ARG A 171 27.76 12.68 -16.26
C ARG A 171 27.34 11.22 -16.09
N LEU A 172 26.31 10.83 -16.84
CA LEU A 172 25.87 9.46 -17.07
C LEU A 172 26.08 9.14 -18.54
N SER A 173 26.65 7.98 -18.89
CA SER A 173 26.75 7.53 -20.29
C SER A 173 25.97 6.24 -20.51
N THR A 174 25.62 5.94 -21.77
CA THR A 174 24.95 4.69 -22.17
C THR A 174 25.58 4.06 -23.42
N SER A 175 25.64 2.73 -23.45
CA SER A 175 26.08 1.95 -24.62
C SER A 175 24.99 1.72 -25.67
N ARG A 176 23.72 2.06 -25.37
CA ARG A 176 22.61 2.03 -26.33
C ARG A 176 21.55 3.05 -25.95
N SER A 177 20.92 3.69 -26.95
CA SER A 177 19.74 4.52 -26.73
C SER A 177 18.48 3.65 -26.74
N THR A 178 18.15 3.03 -25.60
CA THR A 178 16.85 2.38 -25.39
C THR A 178 15.96 3.24 -24.49
N LYS A 179 14.68 2.88 -24.36
CA LYS A 179 13.76 3.58 -23.44
C LYS A 179 14.17 3.33 -21.99
N GLU A 180 14.60 2.10 -21.72
CA GLU A 180 15.03 1.58 -20.42
C GLU A 180 16.27 2.31 -19.94
N THR A 181 17.31 2.45 -20.79
CA THR A 181 18.54 3.17 -20.44
C THR A 181 18.27 4.66 -20.20
N ARG A 182 17.52 5.34 -21.08
CA ARG A 182 17.20 6.77 -20.89
C ARG A 182 16.37 7.01 -19.64
N THR A 183 15.34 6.21 -19.39
CA THR A 183 14.49 6.39 -18.20
C THR A 183 15.27 6.10 -16.92
N ALA A 184 16.18 5.11 -16.94
CA ALA A 184 17.12 4.88 -15.84
C ALA A 184 18.08 6.08 -15.64
N MET A 185 18.66 6.64 -16.70
CA MET A 185 19.52 7.82 -16.61
C MET A 185 18.77 9.04 -16.04
N ILE A 186 17.51 9.25 -16.41
CA ILE A 186 16.65 10.33 -15.88
C ILE A 186 16.28 10.08 -14.41
N ALA A 187 16.00 8.83 -14.03
CA ALA A 187 15.78 8.47 -12.63
C ALA A 187 17.05 8.70 -11.78
N MET A 188 18.22 8.30 -12.28
CA MET A 188 19.52 8.56 -11.66
C MET A 188 19.79 10.06 -11.54
N ALA A 189 19.54 10.86 -12.59
CA ALA A 189 19.68 12.31 -12.58
C ALA A 189 18.85 12.98 -11.47
N LYS A 190 17.55 12.68 -11.41
CA LYS A 190 16.67 13.14 -10.31
C LYS A 190 17.19 12.74 -8.95
N ALA A 191 17.54 11.47 -8.81
CA ALA A 191 17.95 10.92 -7.53
C ALA A 191 19.29 11.54 -7.07
N LYS A 192 20.18 11.90 -8.00
CA LYS A 192 21.41 12.69 -7.76
C LYS A 192 21.16 14.16 -7.37
N GLY A 193 19.91 14.63 -7.30
CA GLY A 193 19.61 16.05 -7.02
C GLY A 193 20.02 16.98 -8.16
N TRP A 194 20.00 16.50 -9.41
CA TRP A 194 20.22 17.36 -10.58
C TRP A 194 18.97 18.20 -10.84
N SER A 195 19.11 19.52 -10.82
CA SER A 195 18.03 20.46 -11.16
C SER A 195 17.89 20.65 -12.67
N SER A 196 18.99 20.48 -13.40
CA SER A 196 19.00 20.56 -14.86
C SER A 196 19.93 19.52 -15.49
N VAL A 197 19.62 19.18 -16.75
CA VAL A 197 20.34 18.18 -17.54
C VAL A 197 20.69 18.69 -18.95
N CYS A 198 21.80 18.20 -19.48
CA CYS A 198 22.27 18.45 -20.83
C CYS A 198 22.58 17.10 -21.51
N PRO A 199 21.64 16.56 -22.31
CA PRO A 199 21.84 15.36 -23.12
C PRO A 199 22.75 15.62 -24.33
N SER A 200 23.66 14.69 -24.61
CA SER A 200 24.53 14.70 -25.80
C SER A 200 24.65 13.31 -26.41
N GLY A 201 24.89 13.23 -27.73
CA GLY A 201 24.90 11.96 -28.47
C GLY A 201 24.25 12.10 -29.84
N SER A 202 23.56 11.05 -30.31
CA SER A 202 22.81 11.12 -31.57
C SER A 202 21.64 12.13 -31.49
N PRO A 203 21.25 12.79 -32.60
CA PRO A 203 20.13 13.74 -32.59
C PRO A 203 18.81 13.12 -32.09
N GLU A 204 18.59 11.84 -32.35
CA GLU A 204 17.43 11.09 -31.85
C GLU A 204 17.50 10.90 -30.32
N PHE A 205 18.65 10.50 -29.78
CA PHE A 205 18.84 10.38 -28.34
C PHE A 205 18.64 11.74 -27.65
N VAL A 206 19.29 12.79 -28.15
CA VAL A 206 19.17 14.14 -27.57
C VAL A 206 17.72 14.56 -27.51
N ARG A 207 16.95 14.39 -28.60
CA ARG A 207 15.51 14.69 -28.63
C ARG A 207 14.70 13.84 -27.65
N GLN A 208 14.88 12.52 -27.64
CA GLN A 208 14.10 11.61 -26.78
C GLN A 208 14.41 11.83 -25.30
N ALA A 209 15.69 11.86 -24.92
CA ALA A 209 16.12 12.10 -23.54
C ALA A 209 15.67 13.47 -23.01
N SER A 210 15.69 14.52 -23.85
CA SER A 210 15.22 15.85 -23.48
C SER A 210 13.73 15.88 -23.16
N LEU A 211 12.90 15.32 -24.05
CA LEU A 211 11.45 15.30 -23.85
C LEU A 211 11.05 14.45 -22.65
N GLU A 212 11.70 13.31 -22.44
CA GLU A 212 11.49 12.44 -21.28
C GLU A 212 11.94 13.13 -19.97
N ALA A 213 13.08 13.85 -19.98
CA ALA A 213 13.56 14.61 -18.82
C ALA A 213 12.62 15.79 -18.47
N ALA A 214 12.15 16.53 -19.48
CA ALA A 214 11.20 17.63 -19.29
C ALA A 214 9.84 17.14 -18.78
N GLN A 215 9.33 16.00 -19.27
CA GLN A 215 8.14 15.33 -18.73
C GLN A 215 8.35 14.87 -17.29
N ALA A 216 9.56 14.48 -16.93
CA ALA A 216 9.94 14.17 -15.57
C ALA A 216 10.11 15.43 -14.69
N GLY A 217 10.07 16.64 -15.25
CA GLY A 217 10.22 17.90 -14.51
C GLY A 217 11.67 18.33 -14.26
N LEU A 218 12.63 17.81 -15.02
CA LEU A 218 14.01 18.31 -15.05
C LEU A 218 14.13 19.42 -16.09
N SER A 219 14.80 20.53 -15.77
CA SER A 219 15.13 21.55 -16.78
C SER A 219 16.15 21.00 -17.77
N VAL A 220 15.96 21.25 -19.06
CA VAL A 220 16.86 20.79 -20.13
C VAL A 220 17.57 21.98 -20.76
N HIS A 221 18.87 21.87 -21.01
CA HIS A 221 19.67 22.91 -21.67
C HIS A 221 20.69 22.30 -22.64
N GLY A 222 21.25 23.11 -23.55
CA GLY A 222 22.33 22.69 -24.46
C GLY A 222 21.86 21.89 -25.68
N VAL A 223 20.56 21.89 -25.95
CA VAL A 223 19.92 21.10 -27.01
C VAL A 223 19.45 22.00 -28.17
N PRO A 224 19.13 21.45 -29.36
CA PRO A 224 18.60 22.22 -30.49
C PRO A 224 17.38 23.07 -30.11
N GLU A 225 17.24 24.25 -30.71
CA GLU A 225 16.24 25.26 -30.35
C GLU A 225 14.79 24.75 -30.43
N ASP A 226 14.49 23.88 -31.40
CA ASP A 226 13.17 23.23 -31.54
C ASP A 226 12.88 22.25 -30.40
N VAL A 227 13.89 21.54 -29.90
CA VAL A 227 13.79 20.62 -28.77
C VAL A 227 13.71 21.41 -27.45
N GLN A 228 14.50 22.47 -27.31
CA GLN A 228 14.46 23.37 -26.15
C GLN A 228 13.05 23.96 -25.97
N ALA A 229 12.48 24.54 -27.03
CA ALA A 229 11.13 25.11 -27.00
C ALA A 229 10.04 24.08 -26.65
N GLN A 230 10.19 22.82 -27.06
CA GLN A 230 9.28 21.74 -26.66
C GLN A 230 9.42 21.40 -25.18
N CYS A 231 10.65 21.34 -24.65
CA CYS A 231 10.91 21.06 -23.23
C CYS A 231 10.38 22.16 -22.32
N ASP A 232 10.66 23.42 -22.66
CA ASP A 232 10.19 24.60 -21.92
C ASP A 232 8.65 24.64 -21.90
N ALA A 233 8.00 24.34 -23.04
CA ALA A 233 6.54 24.25 -23.11
C ALA A 233 5.94 23.10 -22.29
N ILE A 234 6.65 21.98 -22.11
CA ILE A 234 6.22 20.88 -21.21
C ILE A 234 6.29 21.34 -19.76
N ILE A 235 7.41 21.93 -19.34
CA ILE A 235 7.64 22.40 -17.97
C ILE A 235 6.66 23.53 -17.62
N GLU A 236 6.48 24.52 -18.49
CA GLU A 236 5.57 25.65 -18.25
C GLU A 236 4.11 25.19 -18.13
N ARG A 237 3.69 24.15 -18.87
CA ARG A 237 2.35 23.54 -18.73
C ARG A 237 2.20 22.81 -17.40
N ALA A 238 3.21 22.06 -16.97
CA ALA A 238 3.22 21.39 -15.68
C ALA A 238 3.14 22.40 -14.53
N GLU A 239 3.94 23.46 -14.56
CA GLU A 239 3.90 24.55 -13.58
C GLU A 239 2.54 25.27 -13.55
N LYS A 240 1.97 25.62 -14.71
CA LYS A 240 0.64 26.25 -14.79
C LYS A 240 -0.44 25.35 -14.20
N MET A 241 -0.36 24.03 -14.42
CA MET A 241 -1.28 23.06 -13.83
C MET A 241 -1.11 22.99 -12.32
N GLN A 242 0.13 22.90 -11.82
CA GLN A 242 0.42 22.86 -10.38
C GLN A 242 -0.06 24.11 -9.66
N ARG A 243 0.28 25.31 -10.17
CA ARG A 243 -0.18 26.60 -9.60
C ARG A 243 -1.71 26.70 -9.52
N ARG A 244 -2.44 26.11 -10.49
CA ARG A 244 -3.91 26.04 -10.46
C ARG A 244 -4.40 25.09 -9.35
N ILE A 245 -3.80 23.90 -9.25
CA ILE A 245 -4.11 22.93 -8.18
C ILE A 245 -3.87 23.54 -6.80
N ASP A 246 -2.75 24.25 -6.62
CA ASP A 246 -2.39 24.92 -5.36
C ASP A 246 -3.37 26.04 -5.02
N ALA A 247 -3.76 26.86 -6.02
CA ALA A 247 -4.75 27.91 -5.84
C ALA A 247 -6.14 27.36 -5.46
N GLU A 248 -6.60 26.28 -6.11
CA GLU A 248 -7.85 25.59 -5.78
C GLU A 248 -7.79 24.94 -4.38
N ALA A 249 -6.64 24.36 -4.01
CA ALA A 249 -6.42 23.80 -2.67
C ALA A 249 -6.45 24.87 -1.57
N MET A 250 -5.80 26.02 -1.82
CA MET A 250 -5.81 27.16 -0.89
C MET A 250 -7.20 27.79 -0.76
N ALA A 251 -7.95 27.92 -1.86
CA ALA A 251 -9.34 28.39 -1.83
C ALA A 251 -10.25 27.46 -1.01
N ALA A 252 -10.17 26.15 -1.25
CA ALA A 252 -10.93 25.15 -0.49
C ALA A 252 -10.52 25.09 1.00
N GLN A 253 -9.24 25.32 1.32
CA GLN A 253 -8.79 25.42 2.71
C GLN A 253 -9.36 26.68 3.39
N LYS A 254 -9.39 27.82 2.69
CA LYS A 254 -9.96 29.07 3.19
C LYS A 254 -11.46 28.94 3.46
N GLU A 255 -12.23 28.44 2.50
CA GLU A 255 -13.68 28.21 2.64
C GLU A 255 -13.98 27.27 3.82
N SER A 256 -13.17 26.22 4.00
CA SER A 256 -13.29 25.33 5.16
C SER A 256 -12.94 26.00 6.50
N GLN A 257 -12.06 27.00 6.53
CA GLN A 257 -11.71 27.75 7.75
C GLN A 257 -12.79 28.78 8.09
N GLU A 258 -13.35 29.46 7.09
CA GLU A 258 -14.47 30.39 7.24
C GLU A 258 -15.71 29.64 7.76
N GLY A 259 -16.08 28.51 7.16
CA GLY A 259 -17.21 27.69 7.63
C GLY A 259 -17.03 27.04 9.02
N ILE A 260 -15.79 26.85 9.49
CA ILE A 260 -15.54 26.47 10.90
C ILE A 260 -15.76 27.68 11.82
N SER A 261 -15.22 28.84 11.43
CA SER A 261 -15.29 30.07 12.23
C SER A 261 -16.72 30.56 12.44
N GLU A 262 -17.56 30.52 11.38
CA GLU A 262 -18.99 30.82 11.47
C GLU A 262 -19.74 29.85 12.38
N ARG A 263 -19.37 28.56 12.35
CA ARG A 263 -20.01 27.52 13.17
C ARG A 263 -19.67 27.68 14.64
N ASP A 264 -18.41 28.00 14.95
CA ASP A 264 -17.96 28.17 16.33
C ASP A 264 -18.55 29.48 16.93
N ALA A 265 -18.63 30.56 16.16
CA ALA A 265 -19.38 31.77 16.55
C ALA A 265 -20.87 31.51 16.82
N ALA A 266 -21.51 30.61 16.05
CA ALA A 266 -22.89 30.19 16.28
C ALA A 266 -23.04 29.29 17.53
N ILE A 267 -21.99 28.57 17.95
CA ILE A 267 -21.98 27.83 19.22
C ILE A 267 -21.88 28.81 20.39
N ASP A 268 -20.91 29.72 20.34
CA ASP A 268 -20.71 30.75 21.38
C ASP A 268 -21.98 31.58 21.59
N GLN A 269 -22.68 31.98 20.52
CA GLN A 269 -23.96 32.70 20.65
C GLN A 269 -25.03 31.84 21.35
N ASN A 270 -25.15 30.56 21.00
CA ASN A 270 -26.15 29.67 21.57
C ASN A 270 -25.87 29.30 23.04
N ASP A 271 -24.60 29.21 23.44
CA ASP A 271 -24.23 28.96 24.84
C ASP A 271 -24.43 30.22 25.69
N ASN A 272 -24.11 31.42 25.19
CA ASN A 272 -24.45 32.68 25.85
C ASN A 272 -25.98 32.83 26.08
N GLU A 273 -26.82 32.44 25.11
CA GLU A 273 -28.28 32.44 25.30
C GLU A 273 -28.76 31.43 26.37
N ARG A 274 -28.10 30.28 26.49
CA ARG A 274 -28.40 29.27 27.53
C ARG A 274 -28.01 29.79 28.91
N ASP A 275 -26.84 30.41 29.04
CA ASP A 275 -26.34 30.95 30.30
C ASP A 275 -27.20 32.11 30.80
N GLN A 276 -27.65 33.01 29.91
CA GLN A 276 -28.61 34.07 30.26
C GLN A 276 -29.94 33.50 30.77
N LYS A 277 -30.47 32.46 30.13
CA LYS A 277 -31.71 31.78 30.58
C LYS A 277 -31.51 31.04 31.91
N ALA A 278 -30.35 30.42 32.12
CA ALA A 278 -30.02 29.73 33.36
C ALA A 278 -29.84 30.72 34.53
N ALA A 279 -29.24 31.88 34.29
CA ALA A 279 -29.13 32.97 35.26
C ALA A 279 -30.52 33.49 35.66
N HIS A 280 -31.41 33.73 34.69
CA HIS A 280 -32.78 34.16 34.95
C HIS A 280 -33.62 33.08 35.66
N GLU A 281 -33.47 31.80 35.30
CA GLU A 281 -34.07 30.67 36.05
C GLU A 281 -33.58 30.66 37.51
N ALA A 282 -32.29 30.91 37.75
CA ALA A 282 -31.71 30.94 39.09
C ALA A 282 -32.20 32.14 39.92
N GLU A 283 -32.31 33.32 39.32
CA GLU A 283 -32.88 34.53 39.94
C GLU A 283 -34.34 34.30 40.36
N MET A 284 -35.20 33.89 39.42
CA MET A 284 -36.62 33.67 39.68
C MET A 284 -36.90 32.54 40.68
N THR A 285 -36.00 31.56 40.81
CA THR A 285 -36.14 30.46 41.78
C THR A 285 -35.37 30.66 43.09
N ALA A 286 -34.65 31.78 43.25
CA ALA A 286 -33.79 32.03 44.40
C ALA A 286 -34.58 32.06 45.72
N GLU A 287 -35.72 32.75 45.76
CA GLU A 287 -36.55 32.86 46.97
C GLU A 287 -37.12 31.50 47.40
N ALA A 288 -37.73 30.76 46.47
CA ALA A 288 -38.26 29.41 46.74
C ALA A 288 -37.16 28.45 47.26
N ARG A 289 -35.93 28.55 46.73
CA ARG A 289 -34.77 27.78 47.21
C ARG A 289 -34.31 28.23 48.59
N ALA A 290 -34.20 29.52 48.85
CA ALA A 290 -33.81 30.06 50.16
C ALA A 290 -34.79 29.64 51.26
N VAL A 291 -36.10 29.66 50.98
CA VAL A 291 -37.12 29.13 51.92
C VAL A 291 -36.96 27.62 52.12
N ALA A 292 -36.75 26.85 51.05
CA ALA A 292 -36.53 25.40 51.13
C ALA A 292 -35.27 25.03 51.95
N GLU A 293 -34.21 25.84 51.86
CA GLU A 293 -32.97 25.70 52.62
C GLU A 293 -33.15 26.07 54.10
N ALA A 294 -33.82 27.19 54.39
CA ALA A 294 -34.12 27.64 55.75
C ALA A 294 -34.98 26.64 56.55
N ILE A 295 -35.83 25.84 55.88
CA ILE A 295 -36.60 24.75 56.51
C ILE A 295 -35.68 23.63 57.04
N GLY A 296 -34.50 23.43 56.44
CA GLY A 296 -33.49 22.44 56.82
C GLY A 296 -33.88 20.98 56.53
N SER A 297 -32.97 20.03 56.80
CA SER A 297 -33.08 18.62 56.36
C SER A 297 -33.85 17.67 57.32
N GLY A 298 -34.35 18.16 58.47
CA GLY A 298 -34.96 17.31 59.51
C GLY A 298 -36.23 16.56 59.08
N ARG A 299 -36.37 15.29 59.46
CA ARG A 299 -37.47 14.38 59.06
C ARG A 299 -38.77 14.56 59.88
N ASP A 300 -39.15 15.80 60.16
CA ASP A 300 -40.43 16.11 60.79
C ASP A 300 -41.55 16.20 59.72
N PRO A 301 -42.80 15.73 59.98
CA PRO A 301 -43.91 15.83 59.04
C PRO A 301 -44.21 17.25 58.56
N VAL A 302 -44.17 18.25 59.45
CA VAL A 302 -44.48 19.66 59.14
C VAL A 302 -43.40 20.27 58.25
N ARG A 303 -42.12 20.05 58.58
CA ARG A 303 -40.99 20.45 57.71
C ARG A 303 -41.04 19.77 56.35
N THR A 304 -41.54 18.54 56.29
CA THR A 304 -41.66 17.79 55.04
C THR A 304 -42.79 18.34 54.16
N ALA A 305 -43.95 18.66 54.72
CA ALA A 305 -45.03 19.34 54.00
C ALA A 305 -44.60 20.72 53.45
N LEU A 306 -43.93 21.54 54.26
CA LEU A 306 -43.39 22.84 53.84
C LEU A 306 -42.38 22.72 52.68
N ARG A 307 -41.51 21.69 52.69
CA ARG A 307 -40.61 21.39 51.57
C ARG A 307 -41.33 20.93 50.30
N THR A 308 -42.48 20.27 50.42
CA THR A 308 -43.28 19.88 49.25
C THR A 308 -43.86 21.12 48.59
N VAL A 309 -44.48 22.03 49.36
CA VAL A 309 -45.06 23.28 48.85
C VAL A 309 -44.01 24.16 48.18
N THR A 310 -42.85 24.38 48.82
CA THR A 310 -41.75 25.18 48.20
C THR A 310 -41.19 24.55 46.93
N ARG A 311 -41.15 23.22 46.81
CA ARG A 311 -40.75 22.51 45.58
C ARG A 311 -41.82 22.53 44.49
N GLU A 312 -43.09 22.57 44.86
CA GLU A 312 -44.20 22.76 43.91
C GLU A 312 -44.20 24.19 43.36
N GLU A 313 -43.87 25.18 44.19
CA GLU A 313 -43.71 26.57 43.75
C GLU A 313 -42.46 26.75 42.86
N GLU A 314 -41.30 26.18 43.23
CA GLU A 314 -40.12 26.17 42.35
C GLU A 314 -40.42 25.49 41.00
N LYS A 315 -41.27 24.45 40.98
CA LYS A 315 -41.73 23.81 39.75
C LYS A 315 -42.68 24.68 38.93
N ARG A 316 -43.60 25.43 39.55
CA ARG A 316 -44.49 26.38 38.87
C ARG A 316 -43.69 27.47 38.19
N ILE A 317 -42.78 28.11 38.93
CA ILE A 317 -41.89 29.16 38.40
C ILE A 317 -41.08 28.64 37.20
N LYS A 318 -40.55 27.41 37.27
CA LYS A 318 -39.83 26.78 36.14
C LYS A 318 -40.72 26.38 34.96
N ALA A 319 -42.02 26.17 35.17
CA ALA A 319 -42.95 25.81 34.10
C ALA A 319 -43.38 27.04 33.28
N ASP A 320 -43.43 28.22 33.90
CA ASP A 320 -43.76 29.49 33.23
C ASP A 320 -42.54 30.12 32.52
N LEU A 321 -41.32 29.63 32.79
CA LEU A 321 -40.09 30.09 32.14
C LEU A 321 -39.83 29.42 30.77
N PRO A 322 -39.24 30.13 29.79
CA PRO A 322 -38.89 29.55 28.50
C PRO A 322 -37.90 28.38 28.62
N ASP A 323 -38.11 27.28 27.89
CA ASP A 323 -37.20 26.13 27.92
C ASP A 323 -35.77 26.53 27.49
N ARG A 324 -34.84 26.45 28.45
CA ARG A 324 -33.41 26.74 28.30
C ARG A 324 -32.71 25.92 27.21
N ARG A 325 -33.30 24.81 26.74
CA ARG A 325 -32.77 24.02 25.62
C ARG A 325 -33.01 24.67 24.26
N ASN A 326 -34.01 25.54 24.15
CA ASN A 326 -34.31 26.28 22.94
C ASN A 326 -33.46 27.57 22.87
N VAL A 327 -32.91 27.84 21.70
CA VAL A 327 -32.07 29.00 21.37
C VAL A 327 -32.59 29.66 20.09
N SER A 328 -32.32 30.95 19.89
CA SER A 328 -32.93 31.75 18.81
C SER A 328 -32.42 31.38 17.42
N LYS A 329 -31.15 30.95 17.32
CA LYS A 329 -30.49 30.51 16.09
C LYS A 329 -29.78 29.17 16.31
N PRO A 330 -30.51 28.04 16.40
CA PRO A 330 -29.91 26.75 16.69
C PRO A 330 -28.82 26.41 15.68
N GLN A 331 -27.62 26.09 16.18
CA GLN A 331 -26.46 25.81 15.34
C GLN A 331 -26.76 24.70 14.32
N THR A 332 -26.40 24.96 13.06
CA THR A 332 -26.64 24.06 11.93
C THR A 332 -26.06 22.68 12.23
N ALA A 333 -26.86 21.63 12.04
CA ALA A 333 -26.40 20.26 12.31
C ALA A 333 -25.14 19.94 11.48
N PRO A 334 -24.15 19.21 12.02
CA PRO A 334 -22.93 18.82 11.29
C PRO A 334 -23.20 18.10 9.95
N ASP A 335 -24.41 17.54 9.81
CA ASP A 335 -24.88 16.78 8.66
C ASP A 335 -25.76 17.55 7.68
N ALA A 336 -25.97 18.87 7.83
CA ALA A 336 -26.78 19.65 6.88
C ALA A 336 -26.20 19.61 5.44
N ASN A 337 -24.88 19.65 5.29
CA ASN A 337 -24.19 19.46 4.00
C ASN A 337 -24.24 18.01 3.47
N ARG A 338 -24.95 17.08 4.14
CA ARG A 338 -25.20 15.73 3.62
C ARG A 338 -26.35 15.71 2.61
N GLY A 339 -27.25 16.70 2.62
CA GLY A 339 -28.31 16.85 1.61
C GLY A 339 -27.73 17.07 0.21
N GLU A 340 -26.77 17.99 0.08
CA GLU A 340 -26.01 18.16 -1.15
C GLU A 340 -25.18 16.91 -1.46
N LYS A 341 -24.37 16.40 -0.54
CA LYS A 341 -23.54 15.20 -0.82
C LYS A 341 -24.35 13.97 -1.25
N ALA A 342 -25.59 13.80 -0.82
CA ALA A 342 -26.48 12.74 -1.30
C ALA A 342 -27.02 13.02 -2.71
N LYS A 343 -27.31 14.30 -3.03
CA LYS A 343 -27.71 14.76 -4.36
C LYS A 343 -26.53 14.66 -5.34
N THR A 344 -25.34 15.12 -4.96
CA THR A 344 -24.07 14.94 -5.69
C THR A 344 -23.77 13.46 -5.89
N ARG A 345 -23.87 12.59 -4.88
CA ARG A 345 -23.67 11.13 -5.07
C ARG A 345 -24.69 10.49 -6.02
N ARG A 346 -25.94 10.97 -6.07
CA ARG A 346 -26.93 10.51 -7.07
C ARG A 346 -26.58 11.01 -8.47
N ILE A 347 -26.22 12.28 -8.61
CA ILE A 347 -25.80 12.88 -9.89
C ILE A 347 -24.51 12.23 -10.40
N GLN A 348 -23.55 11.99 -9.52
CA GLN A 348 -22.25 11.41 -9.82
C GLN A 348 -22.35 9.90 -10.11
N ARG A 349 -23.22 9.16 -9.40
CA ARG A 349 -23.59 7.79 -9.80
C ARG A 349 -24.26 7.77 -11.17
N ALA A 350 -25.20 8.68 -11.43
CA ALA A 350 -25.82 8.81 -12.75
C ALA A 350 -24.80 9.18 -13.83
N PHE A 351 -23.80 10.02 -13.52
CA PHE A 351 -22.67 10.31 -14.42
C PHE A 351 -21.82 9.07 -14.68
N TYR A 352 -21.43 8.27 -13.67
CA TYR A 352 -20.68 7.02 -13.93
C TYR A 352 -21.48 5.96 -14.69
N GLU A 353 -22.77 5.82 -14.39
CA GLU A 353 -23.67 4.89 -15.10
C GLU A 353 -23.94 5.36 -16.54
N ASN A 354 -23.81 6.66 -16.82
CA ASN A 354 -23.89 7.25 -18.16
C ASN A 354 -22.54 7.22 -18.88
N ASP A 355 -21.42 7.41 -18.18
CA ASP A 355 -20.05 7.34 -18.71
C ASP A 355 -19.64 5.91 -19.09
N ALA A 356 -19.97 4.92 -18.25
CA ALA A 356 -19.74 3.51 -18.56
C ALA A 356 -20.57 3.08 -19.77
N ARG A 357 -21.83 3.53 -19.84
CA ARG A 357 -22.71 3.30 -20.99
C ARG A 357 -22.20 3.98 -22.25
N GLU A 358 -21.80 5.24 -22.17
CA GLU A 358 -21.19 5.99 -23.28
C GLU A 358 -19.92 5.27 -23.79
N LEU A 359 -19.05 4.79 -22.90
CA LEU A 359 -17.86 4.05 -23.30
C LEU A 359 -18.18 2.68 -23.92
N ASP A 360 -19.22 1.99 -23.47
CA ASP A 360 -19.64 0.72 -24.07
C ASP A 360 -20.37 0.93 -25.41
N ASP A 361 -21.18 1.98 -25.54
CA ASP A 361 -21.78 2.43 -26.81
C ASP A 361 -20.68 2.84 -27.81
N MET A 362 -19.65 3.56 -27.35
CA MET A 362 -18.44 3.86 -28.14
C MET A 362 -17.72 2.59 -28.61
N ARG A 363 -17.55 1.58 -27.74
CA ARG A 363 -16.92 0.30 -28.10
C ARG A 363 -17.76 -0.56 -29.05
N ALA A 364 -19.08 -0.33 -29.08
CA ALA A 364 -20.02 -0.98 -29.98
C ALA A 364 -20.08 -0.32 -31.38
N VAL A 365 -19.51 0.88 -31.56
CA VAL A 365 -19.39 1.53 -32.89
C VAL A 365 -18.65 0.60 -33.85
N HIS A 366 -19.19 0.49 -35.07
CA HIS A 366 -18.61 -0.36 -36.09
C HIS A 366 -17.23 0.16 -36.53
N ILE A 367 -16.24 -0.74 -36.58
CA ILE A 367 -14.85 -0.34 -36.81
C ILE A 367 -14.61 0.35 -38.17
N ASP A 368 -15.47 0.13 -39.17
CA ASP A 368 -15.44 0.88 -40.44
C ASP A 368 -15.48 2.40 -40.22
N GLU A 369 -16.34 2.90 -39.33
CA GLU A 369 -16.55 4.33 -39.10
C GLU A 369 -15.31 5.02 -38.55
N ILE A 370 -14.58 4.32 -37.67
CA ILE A 370 -13.34 4.80 -37.07
C ILE A 370 -12.17 4.65 -38.04
N ALA A 371 -12.07 3.48 -38.70
CA ALA A 371 -11.04 3.22 -39.69
C ALA A 371 -11.09 4.23 -40.85
N ALA A 372 -12.27 4.53 -41.39
CA ALA A 372 -12.45 5.52 -42.45
C ALA A 372 -12.02 6.93 -42.01
N ARG A 373 -12.36 7.34 -40.78
CA ARG A 373 -11.94 8.64 -40.20
C ARG A 373 -10.43 8.71 -39.96
N GLY A 374 -9.79 7.59 -39.64
CA GLY A 374 -8.32 7.46 -39.57
C GLY A 374 -7.61 7.35 -40.93
N GLY A 375 -8.34 7.43 -42.05
CA GLY A 375 -7.76 7.29 -43.39
C GLY A 375 -7.37 5.86 -43.78
N TRP A 376 -7.89 4.86 -43.07
CA TRP A 376 -7.70 3.44 -43.40
C TRP A 376 -8.72 2.98 -44.45
N SER A 377 -8.24 2.30 -45.49
CA SER A 377 -9.08 1.74 -46.57
C SER A 377 -9.32 0.25 -46.35
N TYR A 378 -10.59 -0.20 -46.42
CA TYR A 378 -10.94 -1.62 -46.26
C TYR A 378 -10.46 -2.46 -47.46
N ASP A 379 -9.61 -3.47 -47.21
CA ASP A 379 -9.16 -4.44 -48.23
C ASP A 379 -9.96 -5.75 -48.11
N GLN A 380 -11.00 -5.86 -48.92
CA GLN A 380 -11.86 -7.04 -49.02
C GLN A 380 -11.14 -8.28 -49.59
N LYS A 381 -9.95 -8.13 -50.20
CA LYS A 381 -9.22 -9.22 -50.87
C LYS A 381 -8.00 -9.73 -50.08
N HIS A 382 -7.77 -9.21 -48.88
CA HIS A 382 -6.61 -9.60 -48.08
C HIS A 382 -6.64 -11.11 -47.69
N LYS A 383 -5.45 -11.75 -47.65
CA LYS A 383 -5.30 -13.21 -47.47
C LYS A 383 -5.91 -13.76 -46.17
N ASP A 384 -6.07 -12.94 -45.14
CA ASP A 384 -6.64 -13.40 -43.86
C ASP A 384 -8.18 -13.64 -43.92
N GLY A 385 -8.85 -13.21 -45.00
CA GLY A 385 -10.31 -13.29 -45.18
C GLY A 385 -10.84 -14.64 -45.71
N HIS A 386 -10.00 -15.67 -45.86
CA HIS A 386 -10.38 -16.93 -46.52
C HIS A 386 -11.64 -17.62 -45.93
N ASN A 387 -11.88 -17.47 -44.63
CA ASN A 387 -13.04 -18.05 -43.91
C ASN A 387 -14.19 -17.06 -43.65
N ASP A 388 -14.05 -15.78 -44.01
CA ASP A 388 -15.10 -14.74 -43.84
C ASP A 388 -15.07 -13.75 -45.01
N LYS A 389 -15.49 -14.24 -46.19
CA LYS A 389 -15.49 -13.46 -47.46
C LYS A 389 -16.41 -12.23 -47.44
N GLN A 390 -17.22 -12.05 -46.40
CA GLN A 390 -18.15 -10.93 -46.24
C GLN A 390 -17.70 -9.94 -45.16
N GLY A 391 -16.63 -10.23 -44.42
CA GLY A 391 -16.09 -9.39 -43.38
C GLY A 391 -17.05 -9.15 -42.21
N ARG A 392 -17.82 -10.16 -41.81
CA ARG A 392 -18.79 -10.06 -40.70
C ARG A 392 -18.12 -10.03 -39.34
N ASP A 393 -17.04 -10.79 -39.21
CA ASP A 393 -16.30 -11.05 -37.97
C ASP A 393 -14.80 -10.76 -38.10
N ARG A 394 -14.25 -10.70 -39.32
CA ARG A 394 -12.85 -10.32 -39.59
C ARG A 394 -12.73 -9.33 -40.73
N ARG A 395 -12.01 -8.23 -40.52
CA ARG A 395 -11.75 -7.20 -41.53
C ARG A 395 -10.28 -6.83 -41.56
N THR A 396 -9.78 -6.45 -42.73
CA THR A 396 -8.43 -5.92 -42.88
C THR A 396 -8.50 -4.55 -43.51
N TYR A 397 -7.77 -3.59 -42.97
CA TYR A 397 -7.65 -2.24 -43.51
C TYR A 397 -6.20 -1.91 -43.79
N VAL A 398 -5.96 -1.07 -44.80
CA VAL A 398 -4.64 -0.65 -45.24
C VAL A 398 -4.52 0.87 -45.25
N ARG A 399 -3.36 1.38 -44.83
CA ARG A 399 -3.01 2.80 -44.87
C ARG A 399 -1.55 2.95 -45.25
N GLY A 400 -1.30 3.25 -46.53
CA GLY A 400 0.07 3.23 -47.09
C GLY A 400 0.70 1.84 -46.98
N SER A 401 1.79 1.73 -46.22
CA SER A 401 2.48 0.45 -45.96
C SER A 401 1.94 -0.34 -44.76
N GLU A 402 0.95 0.20 -44.04
CA GLU A 402 0.45 -0.38 -42.80
C GLU A 402 -0.81 -1.20 -43.03
N THR A 403 -1.01 -2.22 -42.17
CA THR A 403 -2.14 -3.13 -42.26
C THR A 403 -2.70 -3.37 -40.86
N LEU A 404 -3.97 -3.03 -40.68
CA LEU A 404 -4.73 -3.21 -39.45
C LEU A 404 -5.67 -4.40 -39.63
N LYS A 405 -5.55 -5.40 -38.75
CA LYS A 405 -6.43 -6.57 -38.69
C LYS A 405 -7.46 -6.37 -37.59
N ALA A 406 -8.73 -6.28 -37.96
CA ALA A 406 -9.87 -6.14 -37.05
C ALA A 406 -10.59 -7.48 -36.88
N THR A 407 -10.87 -7.86 -35.64
CA THR A 407 -11.67 -9.05 -35.30
C THR A 407 -12.80 -8.65 -34.36
N ARG A 408 -14.01 -9.11 -34.66
CA ARG A 408 -15.20 -8.93 -33.84
C ARG A 408 -15.17 -9.89 -32.64
N LYS A 409 -15.47 -9.38 -31.45
CA LYS A 409 -15.64 -10.16 -30.23
C LYS A 409 -17.01 -9.85 -29.63
N GLY A 410 -18.03 -10.55 -30.10
CA GLY A 410 -19.43 -10.30 -29.72
C GLY A 410 -19.94 -8.98 -30.31
N ALA A 411 -20.33 -8.04 -29.45
CA ALA A 411 -20.83 -6.72 -29.87
C ALA A 411 -19.71 -5.73 -30.27
N VAL A 412 -18.47 -5.95 -29.81
CA VAL A 412 -17.36 -5.00 -29.95
C VAL A 412 -16.32 -5.45 -30.98
N TRP A 413 -15.55 -4.50 -31.50
CA TRP A 413 -14.42 -4.75 -32.40
C TRP A 413 -13.09 -4.51 -31.70
N VAL A 414 -12.12 -5.40 -31.95
CA VAL A 414 -10.74 -5.32 -31.46
C VAL A 414 -9.80 -5.35 -32.66
N TRP A 415 -8.77 -4.52 -32.68
CA TRP A 415 -7.81 -4.41 -33.79
C TRP A 415 -6.39 -4.76 -33.38
N THR A 416 -5.54 -5.01 -34.37
CA THR A 416 -4.09 -5.15 -34.22
C THR A 416 -3.38 -4.64 -35.47
N ASN A 417 -2.38 -3.75 -35.30
CA ASN A 417 -1.53 -3.28 -36.40
C ASN A 417 -0.38 -4.25 -36.63
N ASN A 418 -0.26 -4.76 -37.86
CA ASN A 418 0.72 -5.79 -38.23
C ASN A 418 2.18 -5.28 -38.25
N LYS A 419 2.40 -3.96 -38.20
CA LYS A 419 3.73 -3.34 -38.27
C LYS A 419 4.23 -2.84 -36.91
N THR A 420 3.35 -2.25 -36.09
CA THR A 420 3.69 -1.76 -34.75
C THR A 420 3.42 -2.76 -33.64
N GLY A 421 2.58 -3.78 -33.88
CA GLY A 421 2.13 -4.73 -32.87
C GLY A 421 1.07 -4.17 -31.90
N GLU A 422 0.72 -2.89 -32.03
CA GLU A 422 -0.30 -2.24 -31.21
C GLU A 422 -1.67 -2.89 -31.42
N SER A 423 -2.47 -2.97 -30.35
CA SER A 423 -3.81 -3.55 -30.37
C SER A 423 -4.71 -2.89 -29.35
N GLY A 424 -6.02 -2.89 -29.60
CA GLY A 424 -6.99 -2.25 -28.72
C GLY A 424 -8.43 -2.33 -29.22
N SER A 425 -9.31 -1.57 -28.57
CA SER A 425 -10.69 -1.34 -29.01
C SER A 425 -10.77 -0.25 -30.08
N VAL A 426 -11.95 -0.05 -30.67
CA VAL A 426 -12.21 1.06 -31.60
C VAL A 426 -11.92 2.45 -31.03
N VAL A 427 -12.03 2.62 -29.70
CA VAL A 427 -11.66 3.89 -29.03
C VAL A 427 -10.15 4.10 -29.04
N ASP A 428 -9.40 3.03 -28.80
CA ASP A 428 -7.93 3.05 -28.82
C ASP A 428 -7.38 3.28 -30.24
N LEU A 429 -8.07 2.77 -31.27
CA LEU A 429 -7.75 3.07 -32.69
C LEU A 429 -7.88 4.57 -32.98
N TRP A 430 -8.98 5.17 -32.54
CA TRP A 430 -9.21 6.60 -32.73
C TRP A 430 -8.14 7.43 -32.01
N LEU A 431 -7.76 7.05 -30.79
CA LEU A 431 -6.71 7.73 -30.02
C LEU A 431 -5.32 7.56 -30.66
N SER A 432 -4.97 6.38 -31.18
CA SER A 432 -3.69 6.19 -31.91
C SER A 432 -3.61 7.02 -33.19
N ASP A 433 -4.73 7.19 -33.89
CA ASP A 433 -4.82 8.01 -35.10
C ASP A 433 -4.93 9.52 -34.82
N ASN A 434 -5.17 9.92 -33.57
CA ASN A 434 -5.33 11.32 -33.13
C ASN A 434 -4.34 11.66 -32.00
N ALA A 435 -3.05 11.46 -32.25
CA ALA A 435 -1.98 11.70 -31.28
C ALA A 435 -2.07 13.10 -30.63
N GLY A 436 -2.06 13.13 -29.30
CA GLY A 436 -2.22 14.35 -28.49
C GLY A 436 -3.66 14.73 -28.16
N LYS A 437 -4.66 13.96 -28.62
CA LYS A 437 -6.06 14.09 -28.18
C LYS A 437 -6.36 13.25 -26.93
N THR A 438 -7.40 13.65 -26.20
CA THR A 438 -7.83 13.00 -24.94
C THR A 438 -9.03 12.07 -25.17
N LEU A 439 -9.35 11.25 -24.16
CA LEU A 439 -10.60 10.49 -24.13
C LEU A 439 -11.85 11.39 -24.19
N GLY A 440 -11.74 12.66 -23.75
CA GLY A 440 -12.82 13.64 -23.88
C GLY A 440 -13.08 14.07 -25.33
N ASP A 441 -12.01 14.29 -26.10
CA ASP A 441 -12.10 14.53 -27.56
C ASP A 441 -12.69 13.31 -28.27
N ALA A 442 -12.27 12.10 -27.88
CA ALA A 442 -12.80 10.85 -28.44
C ALA A 442 -14.32 10.72 -28.20
N ARG A 443 -14.80 10.98 -26.97
CA ARG A 443 -16.24 10.98 -26.66
C ARG A 443 -17.01 11.97 -27.55
N GLN A 444 -16.48 13.18 -27.78
CA GLN A 444 -17.11 14.14 -28.68
C GLN A 444 -17.21 13.60 -30.11
N ALA A 445 -16.10 13.09 -30.67
CA ALA A 445 -16.07 12.53 -32.02
C ALA A 445 -16.98 11.30 -32.20
N PHE A 446 -17.18 10.49 -31.16
CA PHE A 446 -18.07 9.33 -31.21
C PHE A 446 -19.56 9.71 -31.04
N ARG A 447 -19.91 10.77 -30.29
CA ARG A 447 -21.30 11.29 -30.24
C ARG A 447 -21.79 11.72 -31.62
N GLU A 448 -20.90 12.31 -32.43
CA GLU A 448 -21.17 12.66 -33.84
C GLU A 448 -21.37 11.43 -34.74
N ILE A 449 -20.91 10.24 -34.34
CA ILE A 449 -21.13 8.97 -35.05
C ILE A 449 -22.43 8.31 -34.58
N ILE A 450 -22.68 8.32 -33.27
CA ILE A 450 -23.81 7.61 -32.62
C ILE A 450 -25.13 8.40 -32.77
N GLY A 451 -25.09 9.71 -32.95
CA GLY A 451 -26.23 10.51 -33.40
C GLY A 451 -27.27 10.85 -32.31
N THR A 452 -26.83 11.15 -31.09
CA THR A 452 -27.71 11.48 -29.96
C THR A 452 -27.88 12.98 -29.73
N ASP A 453 -29.06 13.52 -30.08
CA ASP A 453 -29.54 14.83 -29.61
C ASP A 453 -29.90 14.76 -28.11
N ALA A 454 -28.92 15.04 -27.25
CA ALA A 454 -29.12 15.26 -25.82
C ALA A 454 -28.66 16.69 -25.45
N PRO A 455 -29.57 17.58 -24.99
CA PRO A 455 -29.19 18.96 -24.70
C PRO A 455 -28.28 19.03 -23.46
N MET A 456 -27.11 19.63 -23.64
CA MET A 456 -26.15 19.88 -22.58
C MET A 456 -26.74 20.82 -21.51
N PRO A 457 -26.77 20.45 -20.22
CA PRO A 457 -26.88 21.43 -19.15
C PRO A 457 -25.63 22.31 -19.22
N ALA A 458 -25.81 23.63 -19.33
CA ALA A 458 -24.72 24.60 -19.37
C ALA A 458 -23.76 24.42 -18.17
N PRO A 459 -22.46 24.77 -18.30
CA PRO A 459 -21.45 24.44 -17.31
C PRO A 459 -21.66 25.20 -15.99
N VAL A 460 -22.43 24.61 -15.09
CA VAL A 460 -22.45 24.98 -13.68
C VAL A 460 -21.22 24.39 -13.01
N SER A 461 -20.29 25.28 -12.65
CA SER A 461 -19.08 24.99 -11.91
C SER A 461 -19.40 24.21 -10.62
N SER A 462 -19.19 22.90 -10.66
CA SER A 462 -19.13 22.05 -9.48
C SER A 462 -17.94 21.12 -9.67
N GLY A 463 -17.01 21.15 -8.71
CA GLY A 463 -15.66 20.66 -8.94
C GLY A 463 -15.58 19.15 -9.14
N ASN A 464 -15.22 18.73 -10.37
CA ASN A 464 -14.74 17.39 -10.64
C ASN A 464 -13.39 17.17 -9.93
N LYS A 465 -13.44 16.72 -8.67
CA LYS A 465 -12.32 16.05 -8.02
C LYS A 465 -12.37 14.56 -8.34
N GLU A 466 -11.73 14.18 -9.44
CA GLU A 466 -11.22 12.82 -9.61
C GLU A 466 -9.78 12.78 -10.13
N ASP A 467 -9.00 11.94 -9.46
CA ASP A 467 -7.80 11.22 -9.90
C ASP A 467 -6.81 11.94 -10.84
N GLY A 468 -6.45 13.17 -10.48
CA GLY A 468 -5.04 13.56 -10.56
C GLY A 468 -4.22 12.85 -9.47
N PRO A 469 -2.91 12.60 -9.66
CA PRO A 469 -2.04 12.07 -8.61
C PRO A 469 -2.13 12.95 -7.37
N HIS A 470 -2.56 12.39 -6.23
CA HIS A 470 -2.51 13.11 -4.97
C HIS A 470 -1.05 13.17 -4.52
N ASP A 471 -0.49 14.36 -4.37
CA ASP A 471 0.89 14.49 -3.88
C ASP A 471 0.97 14.15 -2.38
N HIS A 472 1.23 12.89 -2.10
CA HIS A 472 1.54 12.37 -0.77
C HIS A 472 3.05 12.33 -0.47
N THR A 473 3.90 13.03 -1.24
CA THR A 473 5.38 12.99 -1.09
C THR A 473 5.81 13.39 0.33
N ALA A 474 5.24 14.48 0.88
CA ALA A 474 5.54 14.90 2.26
C ALA A 474 5.08 13.89 3.33
N ALA A 475 4.02 13.12 3.07
CA ALA A 475 3.56 12.05 3.98
C ALA A 475 4.42 10.79 3.82
N ARG A 476 4.90 10.49 2.61
CA ARG A 476 5.86 9.42 2.31
C ARG A 476 7.20 9.68 2.98
N GLN A 477 7.79 10.86 2.79
CA GLN A 477 9.05 11.25 3.43
C GLN A 477 8.97 11.14 4.96
N ARG A 478 7.91 11.68 5.58
CA ARG A 478 7.71 11.57 7.04
C ARG A 478 7.49 10.15 7.56
N TRP A 479 7.08 9.21 6.70
CA TRP A 479 7.00 7.79 7.04
C TRP A 479 8.38 7.10 6.92
N GLU A 480 9.15 7.46 5.90
CA GLU A 480 10.50 6.93 5.65
C GLU A 480 11.53 7.43 6.66
N GLU A 481 11.42 8.69 7.10
CA GLU A 481 12.23 9.28 8.18
C GLU A 481 11.85 8.76 9.58
N ALA A 482 10.70 8.12 9.74
CA ALA A 482 10.25 7.65 11.04
C ALA A 482 11.04 6.39 11.47
N PRO A 483 11.69 6.39 12.65
CA PRO A 483 12.41 5.21 13.12
C PRO A 483 11.54 3.95 13.23
N TYR A 484 12.17 2.79 13.07
CA TYR A 484 11.53 1.50 13.39
C TYR A 484 11.12 1.44 14.86
N VAL A 485 10.10 0.63 15.17
CA VAL A 485 9.58 0.48 16.54
C VAL A 485 10.62 -0.05 17.53
N ASP A 486 11.70 -0.68 17.07
CA ASP A 486 12.82 -1.11 17.91
C ASP A 486 13.81 0.00 18.30
N ALA A 487 13.88 1.10 17.53
CA ALA A 487 14.88 2.16 17.75
C ALA A 487 14.59 3.02 18.99
N GLN A 488 13.33 3.09 19.43
CA GLN A 488 12.90 3.83 20.61
C GLN A 488 11.66 3.18 21.25
N ARG A 489 11.34 3.55 22.48
CA ARG A 489 10.08 3.15 23.14
C ARG A 489 8.92 3.99 22.57
N THR A 490 7.79 3.34 22.31
CA THR A 490 6.64 3.94 21.61
C THR A 490 5.43 4.17 22.51
N TYR A 491 4.55 5.09 22.11
CA TYR A 491 3.27 5.37 22.76
C TYR A 491 2.36 4.13 22.84
N ALA A 492 2.51 3.18 21.91
CA ALA A 492 1.81 1.89 22.01
C ALA A 492 2.29 1.08 23.23
N GLU A 493 3.59 1.09 23.53
CA GLU A 493 4.17 0.46 24.74
C GLU A 493 3.77 1.18 26.02
N ASP A 494 3.55 2.50 25.99
CA ASP A 494 2.98 3.26 27.12
C ASP A 494 1.49 2.94 27.36
N ARG A 495 0.77 2.54 26.32
CA ARG A 495 -0.63 2.09 26.42
C ARG A 495 -0.78 0.58 26.67
N GLY A 496 0.33 -0.11 26.90
CA GLY A 496 0.36 -1.51 27.32
C GLY A 496 0.54 -2.55 26.22
N ILE A 497 0.79 -2.15 24.96
CA ILE A 497 1.08 -3.09 23.85
C ILE A 497 2.56 -3.51 23.92
N SER A 498 2.83 -4.81 23.82
CA SER A 498 4.18 -5.37 23.93
C SER A 498 5.07 -5.07 22.71
N LYS A 499 6.38 -4.98 22.95
CA LYS A 499 7.41 -4.85 21.89
C LYS A 499 7.31 -5.98 20.85
N SER A 500 6.97 -7.20 21.30
CA SER A 500 6.73 -8.37 20.46
C SER A 500 5.60 -8.17 19.45
N THR A 501 4.46 -7.61 19.87
CA THR A 501 3.34 -7.31 18.97
C THR A 501 3.72 -6.23 17.96
N LEU A 502 4.49 -5.22 18.37
CA LEU A 502 4.97 -4.19 17.44
C LEU A 502 5.95 -4.76 16.40
N ARG A 503 6.87 -5.64 16.80
CA ARG A 503 7.77 -6.37 15.88
C ARG A 503 7.03 -7.26 14.89
N ARG A 504 5.93 -7.88 15.32
CA ARG A 504 5.06 -8.72 14.47
C ARG A 504 4.43 -7.95 13.30
N PHE A 505 4.31 -6.63 13.42
CA PHE A 505 3.76 -5.73 12.39
C PHE A 505 4.75 -4.63 11.98
N ASN A 506 6.06 -4.94 12.00
CA ASN A 506 7.13 -3.94 11.83
C ASN A 506 7.12 -3.23 10.46
N ASP A 507 6.42 -3.71 9.43
CA ASP A 507 6.30 -3.03 8.13
C ASP A 507 5.07 -2.12 8.03
N GLN A 508 4.16 -2.27 8.99
CA GLN A 508 2.90 -1.56 9.12
C GLN A 508 2.93 -0.47 10.21
N VAL A 509 3.88 -0.53 11.14
CA VAL A 509 4.06 0.49 12.19
C VAL A 509 5.47 1.12 12.20
N ARG A 510 5.55 2.38 12.66
CA ARG A 510 6.81 3.11 12.92
C ARG A 510 6.73 3.88 14.24
N ALA A 511 7.88 4.13 14.85
CA ALA A 511 7.99 5.00 16.01
C ALA A 511 8.05 6.46 15.55
N GLY A 512 6.95 7.19 15.75
CA GLY A 512 6.81 8.57 15.32
C GLY A 512 7.52 9.60 16.21
N VAL A 513 7.36 10.88 15.85
CA VAL A 513 7.83 12.01 16.67
C VAL A 513 7.38 11.89 18.13
N PHE A 514 8.24 12.33 19.05
CA PHE A 514 8.02 12.27 20.50
C PHE A 514 7.78 10.85 21.07
N GLY A 515 8.31 9.81 20.43
CA GLY A 515 8.01 8.42 20.78
C GLY A 515 6.58 8.01 20.40
N GLY A 516 5.96 8.71 19.44
CA GLY A 516 4.63 8.34 18.93
C GLY A 516 4.59 6.96 18.26
N ILE A 517 3.40 6.56 17.85
CA ILE A 517 3.18 5.40 16.98
C ILE A 517 2.50 5.86 15.69
N TYR A 518 3.04 5.43 14.55
CA TYR A 518 2.48 5.64 13.21
C TYR A 518 1.97 4.32 12.64
N PHE A 519 0.88 4.37 11.86
CA PHE A 519 0.23 3.22 11.23
C PHE A 519 0.11 3.43 9.71
N ALA A 520 0.75 2.59 8.90
CA ALA A 520 0.83 2.73 7.45
C ALA A 520 -0.53 2.58 6.77
N HIS A 521 -0.96 3.58 6.01
CA HIS A 521 -2.01 3.43 5.00
C HIS A 521 -1.35 3.25 3.64
N ARG A 522 -1.60 2.10 2.99
CA ARG A 522 -0.95 1.70 1.74
C ARG A 522 -1.93 1.58 0.59
N ASN A 523 -1.41 1.62 -0.63
CA ASN A 523 -2.15 1.19 -1.82
C ASN A 523 -2.25 -0.35 -1.80
N THR A 524 -3.46 -0.89 -2.00
CA THR A 524 -3.71 -2.35 -1.99
C THR A 524 -3.25 -3.07 -3.26
N GLU A 525 -2.62 -2.37 -4.21
CA GLU A 525 -2.15 -2.91 -5.49
C GLU A 525 -0.64 -2.78 -5.62
N THR A 526 -0.10 -1.60 -5.33
CA THR A 526 1.35 -1.35 -5.41
C THR A 526 2.10 -1.50 -4.08
N GLY A 527 1.40 -1.58 -2.94
CA GLY A 527 2.02 -1.58 -1.61
C GLY A 527 2.57 -0.22 -1.15
N ASP A 528 2.56 0.79 -2.02
CA ASP A 528 3.03 2.15 -1.77
C ASP A 528 2.45 2.74 -0.49
N ILE A 529 3.28 3.45 0.29
CA ILE A 529 2.76 4.33 1.34
C ILE A 529 1.97 5.48 0.69
N GLN A 530 0.76 5.69 1.18
CA GLN A 530 -0.20 6.71 0.77
C GLN A 530 -0.39 7.75 1.88
N GLY A 531 -0.24 7.33 3.14
CA GLY A 531 -0.31 8.17 4.33
C GLY A 531 -0.15 7.33 5.58
N PHE A 532 -0.37 7.92 6.76
CA PHE A 532 -0.37 7.16 8.01
C PHE A 532 -1.28 7.78 9.08
N GLU A 533 -1.86 6.94 9.94
CA GLU A 533 -2.39 7.41 11.22
C GLU A 533 -1.23 7.73 12.14
N GLN A 534 -1.40 8.71 13.02
CA GLN A 534 -0.40 9.07 14.02
C GLN A 534 -1.05 9.24 15.40
N ARG A 535 -0.41 8.70 16.43
CA ARG A 535 -0.77 8.92 17.85
C ARG A 535 0.47 9.19 18.68
N TRP A 536 0.45 10.29 19.43
CA TRP A 536 1.46 10.61 20.43
C TRP A 536 0.84 11.46 21.55
N GLN A 537 1.43 11.35 22.74
CA GLN A 537 1.17 12.25 23.86
C GLN A 537 2.51 12.68 24.43
N LYS A 538 2.67 13.99 24.68
CA LYS A 538 3.86 14.57 25.30
C LYS A 538 3.43 15.70 26.23
N ASP A 539 3.99 15.74 27.44
CA ASP A 539 3.75 16.78 28.45
C ASP A 539 2.24 17.01 28.70
N GLY A 540 1.48 15.91 28.80
CA GLY A 540 0.02 15.91 28.96
C GLY A 540 -0.78 16.18 27.68
N LYS A 541 -0.20 16.80 26.65
CA LYS A 541 -0.86 17.13 25.39
C LYS A 541 -0.82 15.97 24.40
N ALA A 542 -1.97 15.59 23.86
CA ALA A 542 -2.11 14.58 22.81
C ALA A 542 -2.33 15.24 21.43
N ASN A 543 -1.97 14.54 20.36
CA ASN A 543 -2.18 15.05 19.00
C ASN A 543 -3.67 15.08 18.59
N THR A 544 -4.14 16.23 18.13
CA THR A 544 -5.49 16.41 17.58
C THR A 544 -5.58 15.85 16.15
N ALA A 545 -4.58 16.14 15.31
CA ALA A 545 -4.45 15.59 13.97
C ALA A 545 -4.05 14.11 14.03
N ARG A 546 -5.04 13.20 13.90
CA ARG A 546 -4.88 11.74 13.98
C ARG A 546 -4.33 11.09 12.69
N PHE A 547 -4.24 11.84 11.59
CA PHE A 547 -3.75 11.36 10.29
C PHE A 547 -2.71 12.34 9.72
N ALA A 548 -1.75 11.84 8.94
CA ALA A 548 -0.70 12.65 8.32
C ALA A 548 -1.28 13.70 7.34
N ARG A 549 -0.86 14.96 7.48
CA ARG A 549 -1.19 16.03 6.52
C ARG A 549 -0.55 15.70 5.16
N GLY A 550 -1.32 15.85 4.08
CA GLY A 550 -0.91 15.45 2.72
C GLY A 550 -0.99 13.95 2.45
N GLY A 551 -1.33 13.11 3.43
CA GLY A 551 -1.53 11.68 3.20
C GLY A 551 -2.93 11.38 2.64
N LEU A 552 -3.02 10.41 1.73
CA LEU A 552 -4.27 9.83 1.28
C LEU A 552 -4.72 8.69 2.23
N LYS A 553 -5.97 8.78 2.71
CA LYS A 553 -6.55 7.79 3.63
C LYS A 553 -7.16 6.61 2.88
N THR A 554 -6.48 5.46 2.93
CA THR A 554 -7.02 4.15 2.51
C THR A 554 -7.46 3.33 3.74
N VAL A 555 -6.67 2.32 4.12
CA VAL A 555 -6.74 1.54 5.38
C VAL A 555 -5.32 1.16 5.83
N CYS A 556 -5.12 1.01 7.13
CA CYS A 556 -3.98 0.26 7.67
C CYS A 556 -4.36 -1.22 7.79
N VAL A 557 -3.47 -2.13 7.39
CA VAL A 557 -3.71 -3.59 7.38
C VAL A 557 -2.60 -4.27 8.17
N LEU A 558 -2.90 -4.74 9.38
CA LEU A 558 -1.99 -5.53 10.22
C LEU A 558 -2.25 -7.02 9.97
N GLY A 559 -1.21 -7.80 9.71
CA GLY A 559 -1.29 -9.23 9.35
C GLY A 559 -1.06 -9.48 7.86
N ASN A 560 -0.93 -10.76 7.48
CA ASN A 560 -0.60 -11.16 6.12
C ASN A 560 -1.88 -11.46 5.29
N PRO A 561 -2.16 -10.71 4.20
CA PRO A 561 -3.33 -10.95 3.34
C PRO A 561 -3.39 -12.36 2.76
N GLU A 562 -2.26 -12.97 2.42
CA GLU A 562 -2.21 -14.26 1.73
C GLU A 562 -2.64 -15.44 2.63
N THR A 563 -2.34 -15.36 3.92
CA THR A 563 -2.63 -16.44 4.89
C THR A 563 -3.90 -16.21 5.71
N ALA A 564 -4.34 -14.96 5.84
CA ALA A 564 -5.44 -14.60 6.72
C ALA A 564 -6.80 -15.07 6.16
N ARG A 565 -7.58 -15.73 7.02
CA ARG A 565 -8.94 -16.23 6.76
C ARG A 565 -10.02 -15.35 7.41
N ARG A 566 -9.61 -14.45 8.29
CA ARG A 566 -10.48 -13.55 9.08
C ARG A 566 -10.04 -12.10 8.90
N LEU A 567 -11.00 -11.19 8.97
CA LEU A 567 -10.82 -9.75 8.86
C LEU A 567 -11.58 -9.09 10.02
N VAL A 568 -10.93 -8.23 10.80
CA VAL A 568 -11.56 -7.43 11.86
C VAL A 568 -11.30 -5.95 11.57
N VAL A 569 -12.38 -5.16 11.45
CA VAL A 569 -12.31 -3.72 11.09
C VAL A 569 -12.47 -2.83 12.33
N PHE A 570 -11.58 -1.85 12.51
CA PHE A 570 -11.48 -0.94 13.66
C PHE A 570 -11.45 0.53 13.22
N GLU A 571 -11.80 1.47 14.12
CA GLU A 571 -11.68 2.91 13.83
C GLU A 571 -10.21 3.40 13.85
N GLY A 572 -9.37 2.83 14.73
CA GLY A 572 -7.98 3.27 14.93
C GLY A 572 -7.00 2.11 15.16
N GLY A 573 -5.74 2.32 14.77
CA GLY A 573 -4.72 1.27 14.78
C GLY A 573 -4.32 0.75 16.17
N LEU A 574 -4.58 1.50 17.25
CA LEU A 574 -4.30 1.07 18.62
C LEU A 574 -5.20 -0.09 19.07
N ASP A 575 -6.49 -0.06 18.72
CA ASP A 575 -7.44 -1.14 19.02
C ASP A 575 -7.19 -2.38 18.17
N ALA A 576 -6.76 -2.17 16.93
CA ALA A 576 -6.29 -3.25 16.05
C ALA A 576 -5.07 -3.97 16.65
N LEU A 577 -4.06 -3.24 17.16
CA LEU A 577 -2.94 -3.82 17.88
C LEU A 577 -3.37 -4.47 19.21
N ALA A 578 -4.31 -3.87 19.94
CA ALA A 578 -4.76 -4.38 21.23
C ALA A 578 -5.46 -5.74 21.06
N LEU A 579 -6.38 -5.89 20.11
CA LEU A 579 -6.95 -7.22 19.83
C LEU A 579 -5.86 -8.18 19.35
N ALA A 580 -4.98 -7.75 18.43
CA ALA A 580 -3.91 -8.61 17.90
C ALA A 580 -2.96 -9.16 18.97
N GLU A 581 -2.75 -8.42 20.07
CA GLU A 581 -2.03 -8.88 21.24
C GLU A 581 -2.86 -9.84 22.11
N ILE A 582 -4.15 -9.54 22.34
CA ILE A 582 -5.04 -10.38 23.15
C ILE A 582 -5.21 -11.78 22.53
N GLU A 583 -5.44 -11.87 21.21
CA GLU A 583 -5.73 -13.15 20.56
C GLU A 583 -4.52 -13.83 19.91
N GLY A 584 -3.42 -13.10 19.65
CA GLY A 584 -2.15 -13.66 19.14
C GLY A 584 -2.24 -14.38 17.77
N ARG A 585 -3.31 -14.17 17.00
CA ARG A 585 -3.64 -15.00 15.81
C ARG A 585 -2.94 -14.55 14.53
N ASP A 586 -2.26 -15.47 13.85
CA ASP A 586 -1.64 -15.24 12.53
C ASP A 586 -2.58 -15.39 11.32
N ASP A 587 -3.83 -15.83 11.52
CA ASP A 587 -4.83 -16.01 10.47
C ASP A 587 -5.85 -14.85 10.34
N THR A 588 -5.58 -13.73 11.02
CA THR A 588 -6.48 -12.56 11.10
C THR A 588 -5.80 -11.30 10.53
N LEU A 589 -6.53 -10.57 9.68
CA LEU A 589 -6.23 -9.17 9.35
C LEU A 589 -6.90 -8.24 10.35
N TYR A 590 -6.13 -7.37 11.00
CA TYR A 590 -6.65 -6.28 11.82
C TYR A 590 -6.54 -5.00 11.01
N VAL A 591 -7.68 -4.50 10.54
CA VAL A 591 -7.75 -3.40 9.58
C VAL A 591 -8.28 -2.15 10.26
N SER A 592 -7.47 -1.10 10.28
CA SER A 592 -7.88 0.20 10.79
C SER A 592 -8.26 1.15 9.65
N THR A 593 -9.32 1.90 9.85
CA THR A 593 -9.83 2.91 8.91
C THR A 593 -9.25 4.30 9.15
N GLY A 594 -8.57 4.54 10.28
CA GLY A 594 -8.08 5.86 10.68
C GLY A 594 -9.21 6.88 10.86
N GLY A 595 -10.38 6.45 11.33
CA GLY A 595 -11.61 7.23 11.45
C GLY A 595 -12.78 6.64 10.65
N GLY A 596 -13.60 7.49 10.04
CA GLY A 596 -14.78 7.06 9.27
C GLY A 596 -14.47 6.46 7.88
N PHE A 597 -15.49 5.85 7.27
CA PHE A 597 -15.43 5.27 5.93
C PHE A 597 -15.48 6.36 4.84
N GLY A 598 -14.43 6.47 4.02
CA GLY A 598 -14.43 7.16 2.73
C GLY A 598 -14.41 6.16 1.56
N PRO A 599 -14.65 6.59 0.31
CA PRO A 599 -14.77 5.67 -0.83
C PRO A 599 -13.57 4.73 -1.02
N LYS A 600 -12.33 5.24 -0.88
CA LYS A 600 -11.10 4.45 -0.98
C LYS A 600 -10.93 3.48 0.22
N THR A 601 -11.47 3.82 1.39
CA THR A 601 -11.55 2.93 2.58
C THR A 601 -12.58 1.82 2.37
N GLU A 602 -13.78 2.14 1.86
CA GLU A 602 -14.83 1.15 1.57
C GLU A 602 -14.37 0.13 0.51
N ALA A 603 -13.78 0.60 -0.58
CA ALA A 603 -13.22 -0.26 -1.64
C ALA A 603 -12.12 -1.18 -1.11
N ALA A 604 -11.20 -0.67 -0.28
CA ALA A 604 -10.14 -1.49 0.32
C ALA A 604 -10.70 -2.55 1.28
N ILE A 605 -11.68 -2.21 2.12
CA ILE A 605 -12.36 -3.18 3.01
C ILE A 605 -13.05 -4.27 2.20
N LEU A 606 -13.78 -3.92 1.14
CA LEU A 606 -14.46 -4.89 0.26
C LEU A 606 -13.47 -5.86 -0.40
N LYS A 607 -12.34 -5.35 -0.90
CA LYS A 607 -11.27 -6.16 -1.49
C LYS A 607 -10.65 -7.13 -0.46
N LEU A 608 -10.34 -6.64 0.73
CA LEU A 608 -9.77 -7.45 1.82
C LEU A 608 -10.76 -8.47 2.41
N ALA A 609 -12.06 -8.16 2.42
CA ALA A 609 -13.10 -9.07 2.91
C ALA A 609 -13.37 -10.26 1.97
N LYS A 610 -12.97 -10.20 0.70
CA LYS A 610 -13.24 -11.24 -0.29
C LYS A 610 -12.64 -12.58 0.15
N GLY A 611 -13.50 -13.56 0.39
CA GLY A 611 -13.11 -14.92 0.83
C GLY A 611 -12.75 -15.05 2.32
N ARG A 612 -13.01 -14.04 3.15
CA ARG A 612 -12.66 -14.03 4.59
C ARG A 612 -13.89 -13.83 5.48
N GLU A 613 -13.84 -14.32 6.72
CA GLU A 613 -14.84 -13.94 7.72
C GLU A 613 -14.64 -12.48 8.13
N ALA A 614 -15.64 -11.64 7.85
CA ALA A 614 -15.62 -10.22 8.20
C ALA A 614 -16.25 -9.97 9.58
N LEU A 615 -15.52 -9.28 10.44
CA LEU A 615 -15.94 -8.81 11.76
C LEU A 615 -15.69 -7.31 11.90
N SER A 616 -16.37 -6.69 12.87
CA SER A 616 -16.12 -5.30 13.28
C SER A 616 -15.72 -5.25 14.75
N GLY A 617 -14.54 -4.70 14.99
CA GLY A 617 -13.93 -4.48 16.31
C GLY A 617 -14.18 -3.08 16.89
N PHE A 618 -15.19 -2.34 16.40
CA PHE A 618 -15.51 -1.01 16.93
C PHE A 618 -15.95 -1.07 18.40
N ASP A 619 -15.68 0.03 19.10
CA ASP A 619 -16.04 0.35 20.48
C ASP A 619 -17.40 -0.20 20.92
N ASN A 620 -17.51 -0.52 22.20
CA ASN A 620 -18.74 -0.93 22.86
C ASN A 620 -19.53 0.31 23.33
N ASP A 621 -19.85 1.19 22.38
CA ASP A 621 -20.67 2.38 22.58
C ASP A 621 -21.57 2.68 21.36
N ALA A 622 -22.47 3.66 21.50
CA ALA A 622 -23.40 4.02 20.44
C ALA A 622 -22.72 4.52 19.15
N PRO A 623 -21.62 5.32 19.19
CA PRO A 623 -20.78 5.58 18.02
C PRO A 623 -20.26 4.30 17.32
N GLY A 624 -19.75 3.33 18.07
CA GLY A 624 -19.28 2.04 17.56
C GLY A 624 -20.40 1.20 16.94
N ASP A 625 -21.61 1.24 17.51
CA ASP A 625 -22.81 0.65 16.91
C ASP A 625 -23.15 1.29 15.56
N VAL A 626 -23.08 2.63 15.46
CA VAL A 626 -23.29 3.37 14.21
C VAL A 626 -22.23 3.03 13.16
N LEU A 627 -20.97 2.83 13.56
CA LEU A 627 -19.91 2.36 12.66
C LEU A 627 -20.16 0.92 12.18
N HIS A 628 -20.62 0.03 13.06
CA HIS A 628 -21.01 -1.34 12.70
C HIS A 628 -22.16 -1.35 11.66
N GLN A 629 -23.21 -0.55 11.86
CA GLN A 629 -24.32 -0.47 10.89
C GLN A 629 -23.87 0.11 9.55
N LYS A 630 -22.98 1.11 9.55
CA LYS A 630 -22.38 1.65 8.32
C LYS A 630 -21.56 0.59 7.57
N LEU A 631 -20.73 -0.19 8.28
CA LEU A 631 -19.97 -1.30 7.69
C LEU A 631 -20.92 -2.32 7.06
N LYS A 632 -21.99 -2.73 7.76
CA LYS A 632 -23.00 -3.64 7.21
C LYS A 632 -23.74 -3.09 5.99
N GLY A 633 -23.79 -1.76 5.82
CA GLY A 633 -24.39 -1.11 4.66
C GLY A 633 -23.69 -1.41 3.33
N PHE A 634 -22.38 -1.70 3.34
CA PHE A 634 -21.63 -2.11 2.15
C PHE A 634 -21.03 -3.53 2.26
N LEU A 635 -20.84 -4.06 3.47
CA LEU A 635 -20.38 -5.43 3.74
C LEU A 635 -21.38 -6.18 4.63
N PRO A 636 -22.53 -6.65 4.10
CA PRO A 636 -23.64 -7.18 4.91
C PRO A 636 -23.30 -8.41 5.77
N ALA A 637 -22.30 -9.19 5.35
CA ALA A 637 -21.80 -10.37 6.06
C ALA A 637 -21.00 -10.05 7.35
N ALA A 638 -20.69 -8.77 7.61
CA ALA A 638 -19.90 -8.38 8.78
C ALA A 638 -20.65 -8.65 10.09
N LYS A 639 -20.05 -9.46 10.98
CA LYS A 639 -20.56 -9.69 12.35
C LYS A 639 -19.95 -8.69 13.34
N ARG A 640 -20.61 -8.42 14.47
CA ARG A 640 -20.03 -7.57 15.53
C ARG A 640 -19.13 -8.40 16.44
N LEU A 641 -17.93 -7.91 16.66
CA LEU A 641 -16.99 -8.36 17.68
C LEU A 641 -16.69 -7.14 18.56
N ALA A 642 -17.66 -6.74 19.39
CA ALA A 642 -17.48 -5.62 20.31
C ALA A 642 -16.56 -6.04 21.48
N PRO A 643 -15.75 -5.12 22.04
CA PRO A 643 -15.02 -5.40 23.27
C PRO A 643 -16.00 -5.67 24.42
N PRO A 644 -15.77 -6.68 25.28
CA PRO A 644 -16.63 -6.95 26.43
C PRO A 644 -16.63 -5.75 27.39
N SER A 645 -17.80 -5.39 27.94
CA SER A 645 -17.95 -4.20 28.80
C SER A 645 -17.21 -4.29 30.14
N ARG A 646 -16.79 -5.50 30.55
CA ARG A 646 -15.99 -5.78 31.73
C ARG A 646 -15.20 -7.08 31.51
N ILE A 647 -13.99 -7.16 32.07
CA ILE A 647 -13.22 -8.40 32.20
C ILE A 647 -13.37 -8.96 33.61
N GLU A 648 -13.57 -10.27 33.73
CA GLU A 648 -13.68 -10.97 35.01
C GLU A 648 -12.40 -10.77 35.85
N GLY A 649 -12.56 -10.50 37.14
CA GLY A 649 -11.45 -10.08 38.02
C GLY A 649 -11.05 -8.60 37.91
N SER A 650 -11.58 -7.83 36.95
CA SER A 650 -11.33 -6.39 36.82
C SER A 650 -12.50 -5.51 37.28
N SER A 651 -12.19 -4.48 38.08
CA SER A 651 -13.15 -3.45 38.49
C SER A 651 -13.43 -2.42 37.39
N LYS A 652 -12.55 -2.29 36.38
CA LYS A 652 -12.67 -1.31 35.29
C LYS A 652 -13.71 -1.75 34.26
N ALA A 653 -14.50 -0.79 33.79
CA ALA A 653 -15.29 -0.96 32.56
C ALA A 653 -14.37 -0.82 31.35
N CYS A 654 -14.69 -1.51 30.26
CA CYS A 654 -13.92 -1.44 29.02
C CYS A 654 -14.81 -0.88 27.89
N LYS A 655 -14.38 0.23 27.28
CA LYS A 655 -15.06 0.87 26.15
C LYS A 655 -14.51 0.37 24.82
N ASP A 656 -13.19 0.27 24.74
CA ASP A 656 -12.43 -0.07 23.54
C ASP A 656 -11.55 -1.33 23.78
N TRP A 657 -10.79 -1.78 22.78
CA TRP A 657 -9.97 -3.00 22.93
C TRP A 657 -8.69 -2.74 23.74
N LEU A 658 -8.23 -1.49 23.76
CA LEU A 658 -7.10 -1.05 24.55
C LEU A 658 -7.43 -1.09 26.06
N ASP A 659 -8.65 -0.75 26.46
CA ASP A 659 -9.17 -0.94 27.82
C ASP A 659 -9.23 -2.42 28.19
N VAL A 660 -9.64 -3.30 27.27
CA VAL A 660 -9.67 -4.76 27.50
C VAL A 660 -8.27 -5.30 27.78
N LEU A 661 -7.29 -4.95 26.95
CA LEU A 661 -5.89 -5.34 27.14
C LEU A 661 -5.35 -4.86 28.49
N ASN A 662 -5.62 -3.60 28.85
CA ASN A 662 -5.20 -3.01 30.12
C ASN A 662 -5.94 -3.63 31.32
N ALA A 663 -7.20 -4.03 31.17
CA ALA A 663 -7.96 -4.73 32.20
C ALA A 663 -7.38 -6.13 32.45
N GLN A 664 -7.17 -6.94 31.39
CA GLN A 664 -6.57 -8.28 31.50
C GLN A 664 -5.20 -8.24 32.20
N LYS A 665 -4.33 -7.30 31.83
CA LYS A 665 -3.00 -7.14 32.47
C LYS A 665 -3.04 -6.64 33.92
N SER A 666 -4.20 -6.14 34.38
CA SER A 666 -4.40 -5.71 35.77
C SER A 666 -5.05 -6.77 36.66
N VAL A 667 -5.51 -7.90 36.10
CA VAL A 667 -5.98 -9.04 36.89
C VAL A 667 -4.78 -9.80 37.44
N PRO A 668 -4.65 -10.02 38.76
CA PRO A 668 -3.60 -10.86 39.31
C PRO A 668 -3.71 -12.28 38.75
N ALA A 669 -2.58 -12.89 38.39
CA ALA A 669 -2.57 -14.30 37.97
C ALA A 669 -3.21 -15.18 39.06
N PRO A 670 -4.02 -16.19 38.70
CA PRO A 670 -4.66 -17.06 39.68
C PRO A 670 -3.58 -17.71 40.55
N ALA A 671 -3.76 -17.64 41.87
CA ALA A 671 -2.85 -18.27 42.81
C ALA A 671 -2.84 -19.79 42.54
N MET A 672 -1.67 -20.32 42.19
CA MET A 672 -1.46 -21.77 42.11
C MET A 672 -1.91 -22.40 43.43
N PRO A 673 -2.77 -23.45 43.43
CA PRO A 673 -3.17 -24.10 44.66
C PRO A 673 -1.93 -24.67 45.35
N SER A 674 -1.72 -24.26 46.61
CA SER A 674 -0.66 -24.83 47.43
C SER A 674 -0.89 -26.33 47.60
N PRO A 675 0.14 -27.19 47.57
CA PRO A 675 -0.02 -28.60 47.86
C PRO A 675 -0.46 -28.75 49.33
N ASP A 676 -1.63 -29.37 49.53
CA ASP A 676 -2.25 -29.50 50.84
C ASP A 676 -1.44 -30.46 51.75
N PRO A 677 -0.88 -30.00 52.88
CA PRO A 677 -0.04 -30.82 53.75
C PRO A 677 -0.90 -31.62 54.75
N GLY A 678 -1.71 -32.57 54.26
CA GLY A 678 -2.82 -33.08 55.10
C GLY A 678 -3.45 -34.45 54.78
N ALA A 679 -2.74 -35.42 54.18
CA ALA A 679 -3.25 -36.79 54.01
C ALA A 679 -2.36 -37.87 54.68
N VAL A 680 -2.33 -37.85 56.00
CA VAL A 680 -1.98 -39.00 56.85
C VAL A 680 -3.12 -40.04 56.71
N GLY A 681 -2.94 -41.36 56.66
CA GLY A 681 -1.73 -42.18 56.72
C GLY A 681 -2.06 -43.55 57.37
N GLN A 682 -1.81 -44.66 56.67
CA GLN A 682 -1.95 -46.08 57.06
C GLN A 682 -1.48 -46.90 55.85
N GLU A 683 -0.68 -47.98 55.91
CA GLU A 683 0.01 -48.68 57.01
C GLU A 683 1.47 -48.97 56.62
N ALA A 684 2.25 -49.58 57.53
CA ALA A 684 3.68 -49.85 57.35
C ALA A 684 3.99 -51.22 56.73
N VAL A 685 5.28 -51.42 56.41
CA VAL A 685 6.12 -52.63 56.65
C VAL A 685 6.97 -53.09 55.44
N ALA A 686 8.27 -52.75 55.55
CA ALA A 686 9.48 -53.52 55.19
C ALA A 686 9.87 -53.92 53.75
N ALA A 687 11.20 -53.79 53.51
CA ALA A 687 12.08 -54.45 52.54
C ALA A 687 11.85 -54.20 51.02
N GLY A 688 12.87 -54.02 50.16
CA GLY A 688 14.30 -53.83 50.39
C GLY A 688 15.21 -54.63 49.43
N ARG A 689 15.79 -53.97 48.40
CA ARG A 689 16.84 -54.47 47.46
C ARG A 689 16.37 -55.64 46.54
N SER A 690 16.87 -55.88 45.32
CA SER A 690 18.02 -55.41 44.49
C SER A 690 17.61 -55.35 42.99
N VAL A 691 18.27 -54.58 42.09
CA VAL A 691 19.24 -55.01 41.03
C VAL A 691 18.76 -56.23 40.21
N GLU A 692 18.64 -56.20 38.86
CA GLU A 692 19.76 -56.22 37.90
C GLU A 692 19.38 -55.87 36.42
N LYS A 693 20.39 -55.73 35.54
CA LYS A 693 20.30 -55.39 34.10
C LYS A 693 19.86 -56.57 33.20
N PRO A 694 19.36 -56.32 31.97
CA PRO A 694 19.26 -57.31 30.89
C PRO A 694 20.33 -57.14 29.79
N ASP A 695 20.85 -58.26 29.26
CA ASP A 695 21.48 -58.44 27.92
C ASP A 695 21.88 -59.94 27.75
N PRO A 696 22.23 -60.49 26.57
CA PRO A 696 21.54 -60.50 25.27
C PRO A 696 21.43 -61.94 24.64
N SER A 697 20.83 -62.06 23.42
CA SER A 697 20.98 -63.18 22.43
C SER A 697 20.48 -64.61 22.83
N ASP A 698 19.96 -65.52 21.97
CA ASP A 698 20.10 -65.71 20.51
C ASP A 698 19.13 -66.79 19.90
N ALA A 699 18.96 -66.73 18.57
CA ALA A 699 18.67 -67.78 17.55
C ALA A 699 17.57 -68.89 17.66
N LYS A 700 16.69 -68.98 16.63
CA LYS A 700 16.66 -70.12 15.65
C LYS A 700 15.71 -69.98 14.43
N MET A 701 16.12 -70.60 13.31
CA MET A 701 15.44 -70.91 12.01
C MET A 701 15.72 -72.40 11.64
N PRO A 702 15.44 -72.99 10.43
CA PRO A 702 14.58 -72.67 9.25
C PRO A 702 13.54 -73.84 9.04
N PRO A 703 13.25 -74.48 7.87
CA PRO A 703 13.21 -74.13 6.41
C PRO A 703 11.90 -74.57 5.65
N GLY A 704 11.82 -74.35 4.32
CA GLY A 704 10.99 -75.19 3.39
C GLY A 704 10.29 -74.50 2.19
N THR A 705 10.65 -74.87 0.95
CA THR A 705 10.12 -74.42 -0.39
C THR A 705 9.67 -75.66 -1.23
N PRO A 706 9.33 -75.67 -2.56
CA PRO A 706 8.82 -74.67 -3.55
C PRO A 706 7.67 -75.20 -4.51
N SER A 707 7.14 -74.40 -5.47
CA SER A 707 7.03 -74.72 -6.95
C SER A 707 6.04 -73.90 -7.83
N LYS A 708 6.52 -73.50 -9.04
CA LYS A 708 5.94 -73.42 -10.44
C LYS A 708 4.41 -73.17 -10.69
N SER A 709 3.96 -72.55 -11.81
CA SER A 709 4.41 -72.64 -13.23
C SER A 709 4.06 -71.43 -14.15
N GLU A 710 4.59 -71.42 -15.39
CA GLU A 710 4.59 -70.36 -16.45
C GLU A 710 3.49 -70.56 -17.57
N PRO A 711 3.65 -70.18 -18.87
CA PRO A 711 3.28 -68.87 -19.47
C PRO A 711 2.51 -68.96 -20.82
N THR A 712 2.25 -67.81 -21.49
CA THR A 712 1.96 -67.59 -22.95
C THR A 712 1.57 -66.10 -23.15
N GLU A 713 1.67 -65.41 -24.29
CA GLU A 713 2.54 -65.45 -25.49
C GLU A 713 2.33 -64.10 -26.25
N GLN A 714 3.19 -63.73 -27.20
CA GLN A 714 2.96 -62.58 -28.10
C GLN A 714 1.99 -62.94 -29.26
N PRO A 715 1.64 -61.97 -30.12
CA PRO A 715 2.33 -62.02 -31.42
C PRO A 715 2.92 -60.68 -31.87
N GLU A 716 3.88 -60.82 -32.78
CA GLU A 716 4.52 -59.78 -33.58
C GLU A 716 3.62 -59.41 -34.78
N ASP A 717 3.78 -58.20 -35.34
CA ASP A 717 3.82 -58.03 -36.79
C ASP A 717 4.64 -56.78 -37.17
N ASP A 718 5.28 -56.83 -38.32
CA ASP A 718 6.28 -55.89 -38.84
C ASP A 718 5.66 -54.63 -39.50
N SER A 719 6.46 -53.57 -39.65
CA SER A 719 6.97 -53.11 -40.97
C SER A 719 7.22 -51.60 -41.11
N ASP A 720 8.38 -51.32 -41.72
CA ASP A 720 8.78 -50.15 -42.52
C ASP A 720 8.64 -48.70 -42.00
N ALA A 721 9.81 -48.14 -41.71
CA ALA A 721 10.15 -46.78 -42.15
C ALA A 721 10.38 -46.75 -43.67
N PRO A 722 10.31 -45.57 -44.31
CA PRO A 722 11.57 -45.05 -44.86
C PRO A 722 11.79 -43.55 -44.65
N GLU A 723 13.04 -43.14 -44.93
CA GLU A 723 13.56 -41.77 -44.87
C GLU A 723 13.14 -40.89 -46.08
N PHE A 724 13.54 -39.60 -46.01
CA PHE A 724 13.43 -38.53 -47.02
C PHE A 724 12.00 -38.00 -47.26
N THR A 725 11.74 -36.69 -47.21
CA THR A 725 12.58 -35.54 -47.61
C THR A 725 12.30 -34.29 -46.76
#